data_AF-A0A6N4WVT7-F1
#
_entry.id   AF-A0A6N4WVT7-F1
#
_cell.length_a   1.000
_cell.length_b   1.000
_cell.length_c   1.000
_cell.angle_alpha   90.00
_cell.angle_beta   90.00
_cell.angle_gamma   90.00
#
_symmetry.space_group_name_H-M   'P 1'
#
loop_
_entity.id
_entity.type
_entity.pdbx_description
1 polymer ?
#
loop_
_entity_poly.entity_id
_entity_poly.type
_entity_poly.pdbx_seq_one_letter_code
_entity_poly.pdbx_strand_id
1 'polypeptide(L)'
;MVGALFFSLSASAADANQAKIDSLEAAVRHLSATYPDSYTDGARLLEDIGKLEAIKGAAFDQAFVDVQREALLAHPDLQKYPLVFVERKQYPKDHHNTGTIFQTGEINHRSVNAVLGCQIGSVRLSDGEQQTLFATEGVLRDIEVSFDAKRILFSMRTGADTDYKIYEMDSSCQPKQLTFQSAVSDIDPFYMSGGKIGFSSTRDPKFCACNRHIMANLYTMNQDGTNIAQIGKSIEFEGHGVQLADGTILYNRWEYVDRNFGGGQGLWLSNPDGTNHRLYYGQSTPHAILNARPIPGTDQVICVFSSCHDRPWGALAILDRNKGLEGREPIVQMWPASAIDLVKDESSQYGGSGGFDVFRKVNPKYEDPYAIDSNFFLVSRSDSGASSQIYLVDTFGNEISVYASQGELGAFDPFLMRPHPEPRNLPRRVDYSKDRGYFYVTNVYEGTHMEGVEQGDVKYLRVIENPPKLTWTPQSWGGQGAQAPAMNWHDFDNKKILGTVPVEADGSAFFEVPADLFVYFQVLDENKRMLQSMRSGVIAQPGEMNGCIGCHEDRYDAPQTDPSYTSMAFKRAPSPMDGWLGETRDFNYLRDVQPVFDMYCIECHDYGKEAGESLNLSRDLTLVFNTSYMELHKKGMLNTVGGGPNDVLEAKSWGSTQSRLIKVLEEGHYDVEISPSAYERVVTWIDLNAPYYPTYASAYRNSPAGRVPLSNKELARLLELAGLKVRLRHGMPVLVSFDRPELSPILSQLDRNSSAYQEALEIIRGGTDRLKETPRGDLPGFVPAEEDRQRIETSAEFWANELKRRAAIQSGEKIDDHGQRVN
;
A
#
# COMPACT_ATOMS: atom_id res chain seq x y z
N MET A 1 -23.20 -41.71 -19.06
CA MET A 1 -24.02 -42.34 -18.02
C MET A 1 -23.10 -42.97 -16.99
N VAL A 2 -22.79 -42.25 -15.91
CA VAL A 2 -22.75 -42.69 -14.49
C VAL A 2 -22.69 -41.36 -13.73
N GLY A 3 -23.79 -40.98 -13.09
CA GLY A 3 -23.91 -39.72 -12.35
C GLY A 3 -23.38 -39.88 -10.93
N ALA A 4 -22.54 -38.94 -10.50
CA ALA A 4 -22.22 -38.74 -9.09
C ALA A 4 -23.23 -37.73 -8.53
N LEU A 5 -24.20 -38.24 -7.77
CA LEU A 5 -25.08 -37.45 -6.92
C LEU A 5 -24.26 -36.89 -5.75
N PHE A 6 -23.96 -35.59 -5.77
CA PHE A 6 -23.58 -34.86 -4.56
C PHE A 6 -24.84 -34.69 -3.70
N PHE A 7 -24.95 -35.46 -2.62
CA PHE A 7 -25.89 -35.16 -1.54
C PHE A 7 -25.29 -34.02 -0.71
N SER A 8 -25.81 -32.79 -0.86
CA SER A 8 -25.63 -31.77 0.18
C SER A 8 -26.54 -32.14 1.35
N LEU A 9 -25.96 -32.68 2.43
CA LEU A 9 -26.67 -32.79 3.70
C LEU A 9 -26.85 -31.37 4.25
N SER A 10 -28.03 -30.80 4.09
CA SER A 10 -28.42 -29.63 4.88
C SER A 10 -28.52 -30.07 6.34
N ALA A 11 -27.70 -29.49 7.22
CA ALA A 11 -27.83 -29.70 8.66
C ALA A 11 -29.27 -29.45 9.10
N SER A 12 -29.83 -30.32 9.94
CA SER A 12 -31.20 -30.14 10.43
C SER A 12 -31.26 -28.95 11.39
N ALA A 13 -32.44 -28.36 11.59
CA ALA A 13 -32.61 -27.28 12.57
C ALA A 13 -32.24 -27.71 14.00
N ALA A 14 -32.35 -29.00 14.31
CA ALA A 14 -31.90 -29.56 15.59
C ALA A 14 -30.36 -29.55 15.70
N ASP A 15 -29.65 -29.90 14.62
CA ASP A 15 -28.18 -29.87 14.60
C ASP A 15 -27.65 -28.43 14.71
N ALA A 16 -28.34 -27.45 14.12
CA ALA A 16 -27.98 -26.04 14.23
C ALA A 16 -28.21 -25.47 15.64
N ASN A 17 -29.29 -25.88 16.32
CA ASN A 17 -29.54 -25.47 17.71
C ASN A 17 -28.52 -26.10 18.67
N GLN A 18 -28.15 -27.36 18.47
CA GLN A 18 -27.13 -28.00 19.29
C GLN A 18 -25.77 -27.30 19.15
N ALA A 19 -25.36 -26.96 17.93
CA ALA A 19 -24.11 -26.23 17.71
C ALA A 19 -24.07 -24.88 18.48
N LYS A 20 -25.20 -24.16 18.51
CA LYS A 20 -25.33 -22.92 19.32
C LYS A 20 -25.15 -23.18 20.83
N ILE A 21 -25.77 -24.24 21.34
CA ILE A 21 -25.66 -24.66 22.75
C ILE A 21 -24.20 -24.98 23.08
N ASP A 22 -23.56 -25.82 22.26
CA ASP A 22 -22.17 -26.27 22.46
C ASP A 22 -21.20 -25.06 22.45
N SER A 23 -21.38 -24.12 21.53
CA SER A 23 -20.62 -22.86 21.46
C SER A 23 -20.75 -22.03 22.74
N LEU A 24 -21.97 -21.88 23.27
CA LEU A 24 -22.20 -21.11 24.48
C LEU A 24 -21.67 -21.83 25.72
N GLU A 25 -21.81 -23.15 25.79
CA GLU A 25 -21.24 -23.97 26.87
C GLU A 25 -19.73 -23.83 26.93
N ALA A 26 -19.04 -23.89 25.77
CA ALA A 26 -17.60 -23.70 25.68
C ALA A 26 -17.15 -22.33 26.21
N ALA A 27 -17.87 -21.26 25.84
CA ALA A 27 -17.61 -19.92 26.34
C ALA A 27 -17.77 -19.81 27.87
N VAL A 28 -18.85 -20.36 28.44
CA VAL A 28 -19.10 -20.36 29.90
C VAL A 28 -18.04 -21.16 30.65
N ARG A 29 -17.63 -22.32 30.11
CA ARG A 29 -16.55 -23.13 30.69
C ARG A 29 -15.22 -22.38 30.65
N HIS A 30 -14.93 -21.69 29.55
CA HIS A 30 -13.73 -20.86 29.44
C HIS A 30 -13.75 -19.74 30.47
N LEU A 31 -14.82 -18.95 30.54
CA LEU A 31 -14.96 -17.86 31.52
C LEU A 31 -14.84 -18.35 32.97
N SER A 32 -15.46 -19.49 33.30
CA SER A 32 -15.37 -20.09 34.64
C SER A 32 -13.93 -20.52 34.99
N ALA A 33 -13.16 -20.99 34.00
CA ALA A 33 -11.78 -21.43 34.20
C ALA A 33 -10.79 -20.27 34.25
N THR A 34 -10.97 -19.26 33.40
CA THR A 34 -10.12 -18.06 33.32
C THR A 34 -10.35 -17.13 34.50
N TYR A 35 -11.60 -17.05 34.99
CA TYR A 35 -12.03 -16.12 36.03
C TYR A 35 -12.79 -16.82 37.18
N PRO A 36 -12.17 -17.77 37.90
CA PRO A 36 -12.87 -18.59 38.90
C PRO A 36 -13.45 -17.76 40.07
N ASP A 37 -12.84 -16.63 40.40
CA ASP A 37 -13.24 -15.79 41.54
C ASP A 37 -14.25 -14.69 41.18
N SER A 38 -14.40 -14.35 39.89
CA SER A 38 -15.23 -13.22 39.44
C SER A 38 -16.35 -13.62 38.47
N TYR A 39 -16.30 -14.81 37.87
CA TYR A 39 -17.39 -15.38 37.07
C TYR A 39 -18.12 -16.49 37.86
N THR A 40 -18.78 -16.11 38.95
CA THR A 40 -19.29 -17.06 39.96
C THR A 40 -20.53 -17.85 39.53
N ASP A 41 -21.27 -17.35 38.54
CA ASP A 41 -22.54 -17.93 38.09
C ASP A 41 -22.37 -19.06 37.06
N GLY A 42 -21.13 -19.40 36.68
CA GLY A 42 -20.85 -20.38 35.62
C GLY A 42 -21.56 -21.72 35.80
N ALA A 43 -21.60 -22.27 37.02
CA ALA A 43 -22.28 -23.54 37.27
C ALA A 43 -23.80 -23.47 37.04
N ARG A 44 -24.44 -22.36 37.43
CA ARG A 44 -25.87 -22.13 37.19
C ARG A 44 -26.13 -21.93 35.70
N LEU A 45 -25.30 -21.13 35.02
CA LEU A 45 -25.43 -20.88 33.59
C LEU A 45 -25.28 -22.15 32.77
N LEU A 46 -24.39 -23.07 33.14
CA LEU A 46 -24.29 -24.39 32.49
C LEU A 46 -25.58 -25.23 32.67
N GLU A 47 -26.24 -25.14 33.83
CA GLU A 47 -27.53 -25.79 34.04
C GLU A 47 -28.63 -25.16 33.16
N ASP A 48 -28.65 -23.83 33.06
CA ASP A 48 -29.62 -23.10 32.25
C ASP A 48 -29.41 -23.35 30.74
N ILE A 49 -28.16 -23.47 30.29
CA ILE A 49 -27.80 -23.89 28.93
C ILE A 49 -28.31 -25.31 28.65
N GLY A 50 -28.11 -26.26 29.58
CA GLY A 50 -28.60 -27.63 29.42
C GLY A 50 -30.13 -27.73 29.29
N LYS A 51 -30.88 -26.79 29.88
CA LYS A 51 -32.35 -26.73 29.73
C LYS A 51 -32.78 -26.35 28.30
N LEU A 52 -31.92 -25.68 27.53
CA LEU A 52 -32.23 -25.25 26.16
C LEU A 52 -32.42 -26.45 25.20
N GLU A 53 -31.79 -27.59 25.46
CA GLU A 53 -31.95 -28.82 24.65
C GLU A 53 -33.40 -29.30 24.56
N ALA A 54 -34.20 -29.02 25.60
CA ALA A 54 -35.61 -29.38 25.65
C ALA A 54 -36.52 -28.41 24.88
N ILE A 55 -36.04 -27.24 24.49
CA ILE A 55 -36.82 -26.17 23.85
C ILE A 55 -36.71 -26.28 22.33
N LYS A 56 -37.83 -26.11 21.61
CA LYS A 56 -37.90 -26.26 20.15
C LYS A 56 -38.64 -25.11 19.48
N GLY A 57 -38.34 -24.91 18.19
CA GLY A 57 -38.98 -23.89 17.37
C GLY A 57 -38.64 -22.47 17.83
N ALA A 58 -39.51 -21.50 17.54
CA ALA A 58 -39.26 -20.08 17.83
C ALA A 58 -39.04 -19.75 19.33
N ALA A 59 -39.51 -20.62 20.24
CA ALA A 59 -39.25 -20.46 21.67
C ALA A 59 -37.78 -20.70 22.04
N PHE A 60 -37.07 -21.51 21.25
CA PHE A 60 -35.64 -21.77 21.44
C PHE A 60 -34.83 -20.50 21.18
N ASP A 61 -35.09 -19.79 20.08
CA ASP A 61 -34.27 -18.64 19.69
C ASP A 61 -34.30 -17.54 20.76
N GLN A 62 -35.48 -17.25 21.33
CA GLN A 62 -35.59 -16.27 22.41
C GLN A 62 -34.88 -16.74 23.69
N ALA A 63 -35.16 -17.97 24.14
CA ALA A 63 -34.55 -18.51 25.35
C ALA A 63 -33.02 -18.60 25.24
N PHE A 64 -32.52 -18.99 24.07
CA PHE A 64 -31.09 -19.03 23.77
C PHE A 64 -30.48 -17.63 23.84
N VAL A 65 -31.10 -16.63 23.20
CA VAL A 65 -30.59 -15.24 23.24
C VAL A 65 -30.56 -14.69 24.67
N ASP A 66 -31.57 -14.98 25.48
CA ASP A 66 -31.62 -14.51 26.86
C ASP A 66 -30.47 -15.10 27.69
N VAL A 67 -30.28 -16.42 27.65
CA VAL A 67 -29.18 -17.11 28.36
C VAL A 67 -27.81 -16.72 27.79
N GLN A 68 -27.69 -16.59 26.47
CA GLN A 68 -26.45 -16.17 25.80
C GLN A 68 -26.04 -14.76 26.25
N ARG A 69 -26.98 -13.81 26.25
CA ARG A 69 -26.70 -12.44 26.69
C ARG A 69 -26.31 -12.40 28.16
N GLU A 70 -27.01 -13.11 29.02
CA GLU A 70 -26.69 -13.19 30.45
C GLU A 70 -25.28 -13.76 30.67
N ALA A 71 -24.98 -14.89 30.03
CA ALA A 71 -23.70 -15.58 30.19
C ALA A 71 -22.51 -14.75 29.70
N LEU A 72 -22.62 -14.14 28.52
CA LEU A 72 -21.50 -13.45 27.88
C LEU A 72 -21.31 -12.02 28.39
N LEU A 73 -22.39 -11.29 28.72
CA LEU A 73 -22.26 -9.97 29.33
C LEU A 73 -21.69 -10.05 30.74
N ALA A 74 -21.85 -11.18 31.43
CA ALA A 74 -21.21 -11.42 32.73
C ALA A 74 -19.68 -11.58 32.67
N HIS A 75 -19.04 -11.44 31.48
CA HIS A 75 -17.58 -11.41 31.35
C HIS A 75 -16.97 -10.40 32.35
N PRO A 76 -16.05 -10.83 33.25
CA PRO A 76 -15.61 -9.99 34.36
C PRO A 76 -14.99 -8.64 33.96
N ASP A 77 -14.19 -8.61 32.90
CA ASP A 77 -13.63 -7.34 32.42
C ASP A 77 -14.68 -6.38 31.81
N LEU A 78 -15.70 -6.90 31.13
CA LEU A 78 -16.83 -6.08 30.65
C LEU A 78 -17.65 -5.49 31.79
N GLN A 79 -17.78 -6.23 32.89
CA GLN A 79 -18.50 -5.78 34.09
C GLN A 79 -17.67 -4.78 34.92
N LYS A 80 -16.34 -4.90 34.89
CA LYS A 80 -15.44 -4.11 35.72
C LYS A 80 -15.03 -2.79 35.10
N TYR A 81 -14.78 -2.77 33.79
CA TYR A 81 -14.19 -1.62 33.10
C TYR A 81 -15.21 -0.96 32.17
N PRO A 82 -15.32 0.39 32.17
CA PRO A 82 -16.11 1.10 31.17
C PRO A 82 -15.62 0.82 29.75
N LEU A 83 -16.57 0.65 28.83
CA LEU A 83 -16.35 0.58 27.40
C LEU A 83 -16.41 1.99 26.82
N VAL A 84 -15.35 2.42 26.14
CA VAL A 84 -15.28 3.68 25.39
C VAL A 84 -15.28 3.43 23.89
N PHE A 85 -15.87 4.34 23.12
CA PHE A 85 -16.07 4.18 21.67
C PHE A 85 -16.31 5.55 21.01
N VAL A 86 -16.17 5.57 19.69
CA VAL A 86 -16.50 6.71 18.83
C VAL A 86 -17.91 6.55 18.28
N GLU A 87 -18.75 7.59 18.42
CA GLU A 87 -20.03 7.67 17.74
C GLU A 87 -19.97 8.65 16.58
N ARG A 88 -20.10 8.15 15.35
CA ARG A 88 -20.06 8.94 14.12
C ARG A 88 -21.02 8.40 13.06
N LYS A 89 -21.25 9.19 12.02
CA LYS A 89 -21.82 8.65 10.78
C LYS A 89 -20.79 7.77 10.08
N GLN A 90 -21.24 6.72 9.41
CA GLN A 90 -20.36 5.88 8.61
C GLN A 90 -19.77 6.70 7.44
N TYR A 91 -18.49 6.46 7.11
CA TYR A 91 -17.80 7.17 6.03
C TYR A 91 -18.55 7.05 4.71
N PRO A 92 -18.56 8.09 3.86
CA PRO A 92 -19.07 7.96 2.50
C PRO A 92 -18.25 6.91 1.74
N LYS A 93 -18.85 6.30 0.72
CA LYS A 93 -18.08 5.44 -0.19
C LYS A 93 -17.12 6.31 -0.99
N ASP A 94 -15.87 5.86 -1.09
CA ASP A 94 -14.81 6.51 -1.86
C ASP A 94 -14.09 5.46 -2.72
N HIS A 95 -13.07 5.87 -3.46
CA HIS A 95 -12.29 5.02 -4.35
C HIS A 95 -11.45 4.00 -3.60
N HIS A 96 -10.85 4.35 -2.46
CA HIS A 96 -9.99 3.46 -1.67
C HIS A 96 -10.42 3.38 -0.19
N ASN A 97 -9.99 2.32 0.50
CA ASN A 97 -10.14 2.17 1.95
C ASN A 97 -9.42 3.26 2.77
N THR A 98 -8.47 3.98 2.16
CA THR A 98 -7.82 5.19 2.69
C THR A 98 -8.60 6.47 2.41
N GLY A 99 -9.74 6.40 1.71
CA GLY A 99 -10.61 7.54 1.38
C GLY A 99 -11.35 8.15 2.58
N THR A 100 -10.76 8.08 3.78
CA THR A 100 -11.28 8.56 5.07
C THR A 100 -10.48 9.72 5.65
N ILE A 101 -9.35 10.08 5.01
CA ILE A 101 -8.44 11.16 5.43
C ILE A 101 -9.07 12.54 5.15
N PHE A 102 -9.71 12.70 3.98
CA PHE A 102 -10.36 13.95 3.56
C PHE A 102 -9.48 15.20 3.73
N GLN A 103 -8.17 15.09 3.47
CA GLN A 103 -7.23 16.20 3.66
C GLN A 103 -7.61 17.38 2.76
N THR A 104 -7.41 18.58 3.26
CA THR A 104 -7.75 19.84 2.60
C THR A 104 -7.04 19.93 1.25
N GLY A 105 -7.80 20.26 0.19
CA GLY A 105 -7.27 20.37 -1.18
C GLY A 105 -7.16 19.04 -1.95
N GLU A 106 -7.53 17.92 -1.34
CA GLU A 106 -7.61 16.62 -2.01
C GLU A 106 -8.89 16.43 -2.83
N ILE A 107 -8.88 15.41 -3.69
CA ILE A 107 -10.03 15.06 -4.54
C ILE A 107 -11.29 14.68 -3.75
N ASN A 108 -11.15 14.19 -2.52
CA ASN A 108 -12.27 13.79 -1.67
C ASN A 108 -12.49 14.70 -0.45
N HIS A 109 -11.81 15.85 -0.37
CA HIS A 109 -11.95 16.79 0.76
C HIS A 109 -13.43 17.07 1.10
N ARG A 110 -14.27 17.32 0.10
CA ARG A 110 -15.70 17.66 0.29
C ARG A 110 -16.54 16.53 0.88
N SER A 111 -16.07 15.29 0.84
CA SER A 111 -16.77 14.12 1.38
C SER A 111 -16.90 14.17 2.90
N VAL A 112 -16.05 14.93 3.61
CA VAL A 112 -16.16 15.13 5.07
C VAL A 112 -17.52 15.68 5.50
N ASN A 113 -18.19 16.49 4.65
CA ASN A 113 -19.48 17.11 4.99
C ASN A 113 -20.57 16.08 5.29
N ALA A 114 -20.42 14.85 4.82
CA ALA A 114 -21.36 13.76 5.09
C ALA A 114 -21.22 13.17 6.50
N VAL A 115 -20.11 13.45 7.20
CA VAL A 115 -19.72 12.78 8.45
C VAL A 115 -19.39 13.74 9.61
N LEU A 116 -19.66 15.04 9.45
CA LEU A 116 -19.53 16.02 10.53
C LEU A 116 -20.47 15.70 11.70
N GLY A 117 -20.02 16.05 12.91
CA GLY A 117 -20.70 15.75 14.16
C GLY A 117 -20.31 14.37 14.68
N CYS A 118 -19.55 14.36 15.78
CA CYS A 118 -19.02 13.12 16.34
C CYS A 118 -18.79 13.26 17.85
N GLN A 119 -18.81 12.15 18.57
CA GLN A 119 -18.54 12.13 20.01
C GLN A 119 -17.79 10.87 20.46
N ILE A 120 -17.08 10.99 21.59
CA ILE A 120 -16.54 9.85 22.33
C ILE A 120 -17.54 9.52 23.44
N GLY A 121 -18.11 8.32 23.37
CA GLY A 121 -19.04 7.78 24.35
C GLY A 121 -18.33 6.84 25.33
N SER A 122 -18.97 6.63 26.48
CA SER A 122 -18.61 5.63 27.48
C SER A 122 -19.87 4.93 27.98
N VAL A 123 -19.80 3.61 28.18
CA VAL A 123 -20.84 2.82 28.82
C VAL A 123 -20.25 1.87 29.85
N ARG A 124 -20.85 1.82 31.05
CA ARG A 124 -20.57 0.79 32.05
C ARG A 124 -21.63 -0.29 31.93
N LEU A 125 -21.24 -1.50 31.54
CA LEU A 125 -22.20 -2.56 31.24
C LEU A 125 -22.85 -3.18 32.50
N SER A 126 -22.26 -2.98 33.68
CA SER A 126 -22.77 -3.52 34.93
C SER A 126 -24.05 -2.85 35.45
N ASP A 127 -24.23 -1.56 35.15
CA ASP A 127 -25.39 -0.76 35.57
C ASP A 127 -26.07 -0.02 34.40
N GLY A 128 -25.49 -0.09 33.20
CA GLY A 128 -26.00 0.57 32.02
C GLY A 128 -25.75 2.08 31.99
N GLU A 129 -24.91 2.62 32.87
CA GLU A 129 -24.60 4.05 32.90
C GLU A 129 -23.87 4.45 31.61
N GLN A 130 -24.44 5.43 30.90
CA GLN A 130 -23.88 5.98 29.66
C GLN A 130 -23.50 7.44 29.85
N GLN A 131 -22.37 7.82 29.27
CA GLN A 131 -21.87 9.19 29.32
C GLN A 131 -21.21 9.58 27.99
N THR A 132 -21.49 10.79 27.51
CA THR A 132 -20.66 11.45 26.50
C THR A 132 -19.44 12.06 27.18
N LEU A 133 -18.24 11.58 26.85
CA LEU A 133 -16.99 12.12 27.38
C LEU A 133 -16.62 13.42 26.67
N PHE A 134 -16.69 13.43 25.35
CA PHE A 134 -16.33 14.59 24.52
C PHE A 134 -17.15 14.60 23.24
N ALA A 135 -17.57 15.78 22.78
CA ALA A 135 -18.32 15.96 21.53
C ALA A 135 -17.74 17.11 20.71
N THR A 136 -17.82 16.99 19.39
CA THR A 136 -17.29 17.98 18.44
C THR A 136 -18.18 18.10 17.20
N GLU A 137 -18.22 19.29 16.61
CA GLU A 137 -18.84 19.53 15.29
C GLU A 137 -17.99 18.93 14.15
N GLY A 138 -16.73 18.61 14.44
CA GLY A 138 -15.81 17.98 13.50
C GLY A 138 -16.00 16.46 13.40
N VAL A 139 -14.89 15.76 13.16
CA VAL A 139 -14.85 14.29 13.07
C VAL A 139 -13.69 13.79 13.91
N LEU A 140 -13.95 12.78 14.73
CA LEU A 140 -12.93 12.05 15.48
C LEU A 140 -12.95 10.56 15.07
N ARG A 141 -11.81 9.90 15.26
CA ARG A 141 -11.56 8.50 14.87
C ARG A 141 -10.31 7.97 15.57
N ASP A 142 -10.11 6.65 15.47
CA ASP A 142 -8.89 5.95 15.84
C ASP A 142 -8.51 6.18 17.32
N ILE A 143 -9.46 5.93 18.24
CA ILE A 143 -9.15 6.07 19.68
C ILE A 143 -8.19 4.96 20.14
N GLU A 144 -7.35 5.26 21.12
CA GLU A 144 -6.45 4.32 21.77
C GLU A 144 -6.43 4.58 23.27
N VAL A 145 -6.45 3.52 24.08
CA VAL A 145 -6.34 3.62 25.54
C VAL A 145 -4.88 3.42 25.97
N SER A 146 -4.41 4.28 26.87
CA SER A 146 -3.06 4.18 27.45
C SER A 146 -2.87 2.92 28.31
N PHE A 147 -1.62 2.45 28.45
CA PHE A 147 -1.28 1.27 29.24
C PHE A 147 -1.81 1.30 30.69
N ASP A 148 -1.87 2.46 31.32
CA ASP A 148 -2.42 2.63 32.67
C ASP A 148 -3.92 2.93 32.71
N ALA A 149 -4.56 2.97 31.54
CA ALA A 149 -5.97 3.29 31.29
C ALA A 149 -6.43 4.62 31.89
N LYS A 150 -5.57 5.64 31.90
CA LYS A 150 -5.91 6.98 32.40
C LYS A 150 -6.13 8.01 31.32
N ARG A 151 -5.69 7.71 30.11
CA ARG A 151 -5.70 8.61 28.96
C ARG A 151 -6.21 7.91 27.71
N ILE A 152 -6.87 8.69 26.87
CA ILE A 152 -7.37 8.31 25.56
C ILE A 152 -6.68 9.20 24.52
N LEU A 153 -6.01 8.58 23.57
CA LEU A 153 -5.39 9.20 22.41
C LEU A 153 -6.32 9.04 21.21
N PHE A 154 -6.37 10.00 20.30
CA PHE A 154 -7.25 9.93 19.13
C PHE A 154 -6.87 10.95 18.06
N SER A 155 -7.41 10.76 16.86
CA SER A 155 -7.32 11.73 15.78
C SER A 155 -8.60 12.51 15.63
N MET A 156 -8.48 13.83 15.51
CA MET A 156 -9.62 14.72 15.34
C MET A 156 -9.32 15.81 14.32
N ARG A 157 -10.30 16.08 13.48
CA ARG A 157 -10.44 17.34 12.74
C ARG A 157 -11.57 18.14 13.34
N THR A 158 -11.40 19.44 13.48
CA THR A 158 -12.37 20.33 14.14
C THR A 158 -13.48 20.83 13.23
N GLY A 159 -13.37 20.62 11.91
CA GLY A 159 -14.38 21.03 10.94
C GLY A 159 -14.08 20.59 9.51
N ALA A 160 -14.90 21.04 8.57
CA ALA A 160 -14.78 20.69 7.15
C ALA A 160 -13.53 21.26 6.47
N ASP A 161 -12.99 22.37 6.96
CA ASP A 161 -11.82 23.06 6.37
C ASP A 161 -10.54 22.85 7.20
N THR A 162 -10.52 21.88 8.12
CA THR A 162 -9.34 21.50 8.90
C THR A 162 -8.92 20.07 8.63
N ASP A 163 -7.64 19.78 8.82
CA ASP A 163 -7.06 18.44 8.68
C ASP A 163 -7.02 17.72 10.04
N TYR A 164 -6.85 16.39 10.02
CA TYR A 164 -6.73 15.61 11.25
C TYR A 164 -5.45 15.93 12.02
N LYS A 165 -5.57 16.01 13.35
CA LYS A 165 -4.48 16.16 14.31
C LYS A 165 -4.62 15.15 15.44
N ILE A 166 -3.51 14.84 16.10
CA ILE A 166 -3.48 13.97 17.26
C ILE A 166 -3.84 14.76 18.52
N TYR A 167 -4.75 14.20 19.31
CA TYR A 167 -5.18 14.72 20.61
C TYR A 167 -5.07 13.63 21.66
N GLU A 168 -4.78 14.03 22.90
CA GLU A 168 -4.86 13.17 24.08
C GLU A 168 -5.79 13.83 25.10
N MET A 169 -6.62 13.03 25.78
CA MET A 169 -7.44 13.49 26.90
C MET A 169 -7.31 12.54 28.09
N ASP A 170 -7.46 13.09 29.30
CA ASP A 170 -7.53 12.34 30.54
C ASP A 170 -8.96 12.35 31.13
N SER A 171 -9.11 11.98 32.40
CA SER A 171 -10.40 11.99 33.10
C SER A 171 -11.10 13.35 33.18
N SER A 172 -10.40 14.46 32.93
CA SER A 172 -11.02 15.79 32.82
C SER A 172 -11.86 15.96 31.55
N CYS A 173 -11.74 15.02 30.60
CA CYS A 173 -12.41 15.03 29.31
C CYS A 173 -12.13 16.32 28.50
N GLN A 174 -10.95 16.92 28.70
CA GLN A 174 -10.48 18.08 27.94
C GLN A 174 -9.36 17.65 26.98
N PRO A 175 -9.60 17.61 25.66
CA PRO A 175 -8.58 17.25 24.69
C PRO A 175 -7.42 18.24 24.61
N LYS A 176 -6.20 17.73 24.66
CA LYS A 176 -4.96 18.45 24.37
C LYS A 176 -4.44 18.04 23.00
N GLN A 177 -4.29 19.02 22.11
CA GLN A 177 -3.66 18.82 20.80
C GLN A 177 -2.15 18.57 20.94
N LEU A 178 -1.61 17.59 20.21
CA LEU A 178 -0.19 17.22 20.22
C LEU A 178 0.54 17.59 18.91
N THR A 179 -0.18 17.66 17.80
CA THR A 179 0.36 17.96 16.47
C THR A 179 -0.29 19.20 15.88
N PHE A 180 0.45 20.01 15.12
CA PHE A 180 0.06 21.37 14.71
C PHE A 180 0.42 21.75 13.26
N GLN A 181 1.21 20.96 12.53
CA GLN A 181 1.61 21.29 11.14
C GLN A 181 0.39 21.42 10.22
N SER A 182 0.29 22.53 9.47
CA SER A 182 -0.79 22.79 8.52
C SER A 182 -0.68 21.93 7.25
N ALA A 183 -1.80 21.73 6.53
CA ALA A 183 -1.88 20.99 5.26
C ALA A 183 -1.37 19.54 5.37
N VAL A 184 -1.57 18.95 6.54
CA VAL A 184 -1.13 17.61 6.92
C VAL A 184 -2.27 16.97 7.71
N SER A 185 -2.53 15.68 7.49
CA SER A 185 -3.38 14.87 8.35
C SER A 185 -2.51 13.89 9.15
N ASP A 186 -2.67 13.93 10.47
CA ASP A 186 -2.07 12.97 11.41
C ASP A 186 -3.19 12.05 11.94
N ILE A 187 -3.09 10.74 11.66
CA ILE A 187 -4.15 9.73 11.89
C ILE A 187 -3.60 8.44 12.54
N ASP A 188 -4.49 7.52 12.92
CA ASP A 188 -4.17 6.20 13.50
C ASP A 188 -3.12 6.23 14.64
N PRO A 189 -3.29 7.07 15.69
CA PRO A 189 -2.29 7.18 16.74
C PRO A 189 -2.35 5.99 17.70
N PHE A 190 -1.20 5.55 18.20
CA PHE A 190 -1.10 4.47 19.17
C PHE A 190 -0.01 4.73 20.20
N TYR A 191 -0.24 4.26 21.43
CA TYR A 191 0.77 4.33 22.49
C TYR A 191 1.91 3.35 22.24
N MET A 192 3.12 3.80 22.54
CA MET A 192 4.34 3.00 22.47
C MET A 192 5.10 3.05 23.80
N SER A 193 5.82 1.97 24.06
CA SER A 193 6.69 1.83 25.22
C SER A 193 7.71 2.97 25.30
N GLY A 194 8.09 3.37 26.51
CA GLY A 194 9.09 4.42 26.74
C GLY A 194 8.55 5.84 26.59
N GLY A 195 7.23 6.04 26.75
CA GLY A 195 6.61 7.36 26.69
C GLY A 195 6.59 7.95 25.28
N LYS A 196 6.33 7.09 24.29
CA LYS A 196 6.29 7.43 22.86
C LYS A 196 4.87 7.25 22.31
N ILE A 197 4.61 7.93 21.21
CA ILE A 197 3.40 7.78 20.40
C ILE A 197 3.82 7.49 18.97
N GLY A 198 3.23 6.47 18.36
CA GLY A 198 3.31 6.21 16.92
C GLY A 198 2.03 6.68 16.23
N PHE A 199 2.11 7.05 14.96
CA PHE A 199 0.96 7.50 14.16
C PHE A 199 1.26 7.48 12.66
N SER A 200 0.22 7.50 11.84
CA SER A 200 0.33 7.68 10.39
C SER A 200 0.23 9.17 10.04
N SER A 201 1.03 9.67 9.10
CA SER A 201 1.01 11.08 8.72
C SER A 201 1.31 11.35 7.26
N THR A 202 0.69 12.40 6.71
CA THR A 202 0.94 12.93 5.37
C THR A 202 2.03 14.01 5.31
N ARG A 203 2.87 14.12 6.36
CA ARG A 203 4.05 15.00 6.43
C ARG A 203 5.11 14.71 5.37
N ASP A 204 5.05 13.53 4.75
CA ASP A 204 5.79 13.20 3.53
C ASP A 204 4.79 13.21 2.36
N PRO A 205 4.53 14.37 1.75
CA PRO A 205 3.37 14.55 0.90
C PRO A 205 3.58 13.82 -0.42
N LYS A 206 2.85 12.73 -0.58
CA LYS A 206 2.87 11.88 -1.77
C LYS A 206 1.47 11.33 -2.05
N PHE A 207 1.26 10.90 -3.27
CA PHE A 207 -0.04 10.45 -3.76
C PHE A 207 0.03 9.03 -4.29
N CYS A 208 -1.10 8.33 -4.21
CA CYS A 208 -1.27 7.00 -4.78
C CYS A 208 -0.81 6.95 -6.24
N ALA A 209 0.05 5.99 -6.62
CA ALA A 209 0.51 5.93 -8.00
C ALA A 209 -0.65 5.67 -8.99
N CYS A 210 -1.66 4.88 -8.58
CA CYS A 210 -2.83 4.52 -9.38
C CYS A 210 -4.04 5.49 -9.25
N ASN A 211 -3.97 6.52 -8.40
CA ASN A 211 -5.00 7.57 -8.28
C ASN A 211 -4.43 8.94 -7.81
N ARG A 212 -5.15 9.71 -6.98
CA ARG A 212 -4.84 11.11 -6.59
C ARG A 212 -5.05 11.39 -5.10
N HIS A 213 -5.33 10.34 -4.30
CA HIS A 213 -5.42 10.47 -2.85
C HIS A 213 -4.02 10.57 -2.25
N ILE A 214 -3.89 11.39 -1.22
CA ILE A 214 -2.69 11.53 -0.38
C ILE A 214 -2.45 10.21 0.33
N MET A 215 -1.18 9.86 0.52
CA MET A 215 -0.77 8.65 1.22
C MET A 215 0.07 9.00 2.45
N ALA A 216 -0.15 8.27 3.54
CA ALA A 216 0.57 8.45 4.79
C ALA A 216 1.84 7.58 4.87
N ASN A 217 2.76 7.96 5.76
CA ASN A 217 3.84 7.11 6.27
C ASN A 217 3.76 7.02 7.79
N LEU A 218 4.52 6.09 8.38
CA LEU A 218 4.66 6.00 9.83
C LEU A 218 5.59 7.06 10.42
N TYR A 219 5.18 7.61 11.57
CA TYR A 219 5.91 8.58 12.38
C TYR A 219 5.87 8.18 13.85
N THR A 220 6.85 8.66 14.62
CA THR A 220 6.85 8.58 16.09
C THR A 220 7.12 9.94 16.71
N MET A 221 6.68 10.14 17.94
CA MET A 221 6.98 11.34 18.75
C MET A 221 7.10 10.99 20.23
N ASN A 222 7.63 11.92 21.03
CA ASN A 222 7.49 11.90 22.48
C ASN A 222 6.01 12.09 22.86
N GLN A 223 5.61 11.55 24.02
CA GLN A 223 4.23 11.67 24.51
C GLN A 223 3.77 13.13 24.70
N ASP A 224 4.69 14.08 24.89
CA ASP A 224 4.38 15.50 24.99
C ASP A 224 4.15 16.21 23.64
N GLY A 225 4.28 15.50 22.52
CA GLY A 225 4.16 16.03 21.15
C GLY A 225 5.49 16.47 20.52
N THR A 226 6.61 16.35 21.23
CA THR A 226 7.93 16.78 20.74
C THR A 226 8.64 15.68 19.94
N ASN A 227 9.64 16.06 19.15
CA ASN A 227 10.54 15.16 18.44
C ASN A 227 9.82 14.17 17.53
N ILE A 228 8.89 14.69 16.72
CA ILE A 228 8.27 13.94 15.62
C ILE A 228 9.37 13.52 14.64
N ALA A 229 9.42 12.23 14.29
CA ALA A 229 10.35 11.68 13.32
C ALA A 229 9.66 10.66 12.41
N GLN A 230 9.95 10.73 11.13
CA GLN A 230 9.48 9.75 10.14
C GLN A 230 10.25 8.44 10.30
N ILE A 231 9.51 7.34 10.46
CA ILE A 231 10.09 5.99 10.62
C ILE A 231 9.78 5.06 9.44
N GLY A 232 8.80 5.38 8.59
CA GLY A 232 8.51 4.65 7.35
C GLY A 232 8.66 5.52 6.11
N LYS A 233 9.00 4.91 4.98
CA LYS A 233 9.31 5.59 3.70
C LYS A 233 8.78 4.85 2.47
N SER A 234 7.78 3.98 2.63
CA SER A 234 7.11 3.43 1.44
C SER A 234 6.49 4.55 0.60
N ILE A 235 6.38 4.32 -0.70
CA ILE A 235 5.86 5.31 -1.67
C ILE A 235 4.34 5.33 -1.77
N GLU A 236 3.67 4.33 -1.21
CA GLU A 236 2.21 4.22 -1.14
C GLU A 236 1.75 4.50 0.31
N PHE A 237 0.79 3.75 0.83
CA PHE A 237 0.24 3.98 2.16
C PHE A 237 0.91 3.13 3.24
N GLU A 238 1.15 3.72 4.41
CA GLU A 238 1.40 3.02 5.66
C GLU A 238 0.44 3.55 6.72
N GLY A 239 -0.17 2.65 7.50
CA GLY A 239 -0.99 3.09 8.64
C GLY A 239 -1.55 1.97 9.49
N HIS A 240 -2.53 2.31 10.33
CA HIS A 240 -3.13 1.40 11.32
C HIS A 240 -2.08 0.68 12.19
N GLY A 241 -1.13 1.44 12.73
CA GLY A 241 -0.03 0.90 13.53
C GLY A 241 -0.44 0.48 14.95
N VAL A 242 0.27 -0.49 15.52
CA VAL A 242 0.18 -0.89 16.93
C VAL A 242 1.51 -1.50 17.38
N GLN A 243 1.89 -1.36 18.65
CA GLN A 243 3.08 -2.02 19.18
C GLN A 243 2.75 -3.44 19.70
N LEU A 244 3.50 -4.44 19.25
CA LEU A 244 3.43 -5.82 19.72
C LEU A 244 4.21 -6.01 21.02
N ALA A 245 3.92 -7.10 21.75
CA ALA A 245 4.56 -7.42 23.03
C ALA A 245 6.10 -7.51 22.95
N ASP A 246 6.65 -7.95 21.81
CA ASP A 246 8.09 -8.03 21.55
C ASP A 246 8.76 -6.65 21.36
N GLY A 247 7.96 -5.59 21.29
CA GLY A 247 8.38 -4.20 21.15
C GLY A 247 8.39 -3.69 19.71
N THR A 248 8.13 -4.54 18.72
CA THR A 248 8.04 -4.14 17.31
C THR A 248 6.71 -3.45 17.01
N ILE A 249 6.67 -2.64 15.96
CA ILE A 249 5.44 -2.03 15.45
C ILE A 249 4.89 -2.94 14.37
N LEU A 250 3.64 -3.36 14.50
CA LEU A 250 2.82 -3.97 13.44
C LEU A 250 2.04 -2.87 12.73
N TYR A 251 1.99 -2.89 11.40
CA TYR A 251 1.26 -1.87 10.62
C TYR A 251 0.85 -2.41 9.24
N ASN A 252 -0.12 -1.75 8.60
CA ASN A 252 -0.49 -2.02 7.19
C ASN A 252 0.45 -1.25 6.25
N ARG A 253 0.84 -1.88 5.13
CA ARG A 253 1.56 -1.22 4.04
C ARG A 253 1.08 -1.65 2.67
N TRP A 254 0.99 -0.68 1.77
CA TRP A 254 0.74 -0.88 0.35
C TRP A 254 2.06 -1.05 -0.42
N GLU A 255 2.08 -1.93 -1.42
CA GLU A 255 3.26 -2.23 -2.25
C GLU A 255 2.90 -2.33 -3.73
N TYR A 256 3.48 -1.46 -4.57
CA TYR A 256 3.21 -1.36 -6.00
C TYR A 256 4.45 -1.60 -6.89
N VAL A 257 5.64 -1.83 -6.32
CA VAL A 257 6.87 -2.02 -7.12
C VAL A 257 6.73 -3.19 -8.09
N ASP A 258 6.65 -2.84 -9.37
CA ASP A 258 6.45 -3.73 -10.51
C ASP A 258 5.30 -4.73 -10.30
N ARG A 259 4.26 -4.35 -9.54
CA ARG A 259 3.12 -5.21 -9.17
C ARG A 259 1.78 -4.48 -9.21
N ASN A 260 0.69 -5.24 -9.11
CA ASN A 260 -0.63 -4.68 -9.41
C ASN A 260 -1.11 -3.82 -8.25
N PHE A 261 -1.84 -2.76 -8.58
CA PHE A 261 -2.53 -1.96 -7.59
C PHE A 261 -3.59 -2.79 -6.84
N GLY A 262 -3.78 -2.47 -5.57
CA GLY A 262 -4.79 -3.06 -4.69
C GLY A 262 -4.47 -4.43 -4.10
N GLY A 263 -3.55 -5.19 -4.71
CA GLY A 263 -3.25 -6.56 -4.29
C GLY A 263 -2.25 -6.68 -3.14
N GLY A 264 -1.20 -5.87 -3.14
CA GLY A 264 -0.18 -5.87 -2.08
C GLY A 264 -0.53 -4.92 -0.93
N GLN A 265 -1.53 -5.24 -0.11
CA GLN A 265 -1.94 -4.44 1.05
C GLN A 265 -1.85 -5.27 2.34
N GLY A 266 -0.63 -5.67 2.70
CA GLY A 266 -0.34 -6.60 3.78
C GLY A 266 0.02 -5.95 5.11
N LEU A 267 0.29 -6.79 6.09
CA LEU A 267 0.83 -6.42 7.41
C LEU A 267 2.34 -6.55 7.42
N TRP A 268 3.00 -5.57 8.05
CA TRP A 268 4.44 -5.44 8.16
C TRP A 268 4.86 -5.15 9.59
N LEU A 269 6.12 -5.44 9.89
CA LEU A 269 6.78 -5.14 11.16
C LEU A 269 7.88 -4.09 10.94
N SER A 270 8.12 -3.23 11.92
CA SER A 270 9.34 -2.43 12.04
C SER A 270 9.78 -2.35 13.51
N ASN A 271 11.02 -1.95 13.75
CA ASN A 271 11.41 -1.49 15.08
C ASN A 271 10.81 -0.09 15.35
N PRO A 272 10.70 0.33 16.62
CA PRO A 272 10.21 1.66 17.00
C PRO A 272 10.92 2.85 16.37
N ASP A 273 12.16 2.67 15.90
CA ASP A 273 12.98 3.71 15.28
C ASP A 273 13.00 3.66 13.75
N GLY A 274 12.15 2.83 13.14
CA GLY A 274 12.05 2.69 11.68
C GLY A 274 13.08 1.76 11.05
N THR A 275 13.86 1.02 11.85
CA THR A 275 14.77 -0.01 11.32
C THR A 275 14.05 -1.35 11.17
N ASN A 276 14.61 -2.25 10.34
CA ASN A 276 14.20 -3.65 10.21
C ASN A 276 12.74 -3.86 9.76
N HIS A 277 12.33 -3.12 8.72
CA HIS A 277 11.06 -3.32 8.04
C HIS A 277 10.98 -4.71 7.40
N ARG A 278 9.96 -5.50 7.73
CA ARG A 278 9.79 -6.89 7.24
C ARG A 278 8.33 -7.31 7.19
N LEU A 279 8.02 -8.30 6.35
CA LEU A 279 6.67 -8.82 6.20
C LEU A 279 6.18 -9.51 7.48
N TYR A 280 4.92 -9.25 7.87
CA TYR A 280 4.18 -10.07 8.84
C TYR A 280 3.22 -11.02 8.12
N TYR A 281 2.45 -10.52 7.15
CA TYR A 281 1.51 -11.32 6.35
C TYR A 281 1.04 -10.57 5.10
N GLY A 282 0.83 -11.28 3.99
CA GLY A 282 -0.06 -10.85 2.91
C GLY A 282 0.55 -9.89 1.89
N GLN A 283 1.73 -10.22 1.35
CA GLN A 283 2.33 -9.48 0.24
C GLN A 283 1.86 -10.00 -1.13
N SER A 284 1.67 -11.32 -1.26
CA SER A 284 1.18 -11.98 -2.48
C SER A 284 -0.32 -12.29 -2.40
N THR A 285 -0.82 -12.47 -1.17
CA THR A 285 -2.24 -12.59 -0.86
C THR A 285 -3.00 -11.35 -1.32
N PRO A 286 -3.90 -11.45 -2.32
CA PRO A 286 -4.41 -10.29 -3.06
C PRO A 286 -5.56 -9.57 -2.33
N HIS A 287 -5.40 -9.22 -1.05
CA HIS A 287 -6.45 -8.61 -0.22
C HIS A 287 -5.88 -7.49 0.65
N ALA A 288 -6.72 -6.55 1.07
CA ALA A 288 -6.34 -5.55 2.06
C ALA A 288 -6.47 -6.13 3.47
N ILE A 289 -5.42 -6.07 4.28
CA ILE A 289 -5.46 -6.49 5.68
C ILE A 289 -5.23 -5.26 6.56
N LEU A 290 -6.26 -4.88 7.31
CA LEU A 290 -6.37 -3.62 8.03
C LEU A 290 -6.64 -3.85 9.53
N ASN A 291 -6.48 -2.79 10.33
CA ASN A 291 -6.84 -2.74 11.76
C ASN A 291 -6.34 -3.95 12.58
N ALA A 292 -5.11 -4.39 12.34
CA ALA A 292 -4.55 -5.52 13.05
C ALA A 292 -4.19 -5.15 14.50
N ARG A 293 -4.54 -6.00 15.46
CA ARG A 293 -4.27 -5.81 16.89
C ARG A 293 -3.69 -7.08 17.52
N PRO A 294 -2.75 -6.98 18.48
CA PRO A 294 -2.23 -8.14 19.18
C PRO A 294 -3.32 -8.81 20.02
N ILE A 295 -3.29 -10.14 20.09
CA ILE A 295 -4.16 -10.93 20.97
C ILE A 295 -3.39 -11.23 22.26
N PRO A 296 -3.83 -10.70 23.44
CA PRO A 296 -3.11 -10.86 24.69
C PRO A 296 -2.80 -12.33 25.04
N GLY A 297 -1.57 -12.58 25.52
CA GLY A 297 -1.12 -13.91 25.93
C GLY A 297 -0.76 -14.86 24.78
N THR A 298 -0.73 -14.36 23.54
CA THR A 298 -0.41 -15.15 22.33
C THR A 298 0.55 -14.38 21.41
N ASP A 299 1.08 -15.06 20.40
CA ASP A 299 1.81 -14.44 19.27
C ASP A 299 0.89 -14.16 18.06
N GLN A 300 -0.43 -14.21 18.26
CA GLN A 300 -1.43 -14.04 17.22
C GLN A 300 -1.96 -12.60 17.17
N VAL A 301 -2.55 -12.25 16.03
CA VAL A 301 -3.19 -10.94 15.82
C VAL A 301 -4.60 -11.12 15.29
N ILE A 302 -5.52 -10.26 15.74
CA ILE A 302 -6.85 -10.14 15.14
C ILE A 302 -6.84 -8.98 14.15
N CYS A 303 -7.47 -9.13 12.99
CA CYS A 303 -7.43 -8.14 11.91
C CYS A 303 -8.69 -8.18 11.04
N VAL A 304 -8.77 -7.25 10.08
CA VAL A 304 -9.87 -7.18 9.11
C VAL A 304 -9.35 -7.45 7.71
N PHE A 305 -9.85 -8.53 7.09
CA PHE A 305 -9.69 -8.79 5.66
C PHE A 305 -10.71 -7.97 4.88
N SER A 306 -10.21 -7.01 4.11
CA SER A 306 -10.94 -5.92 3.48
C SER A 306 -10.72 -5.90 1.96
N SER A 307 -11.27 -4.87 1.33
CA SER A 307 -11.14 -4.60 -0.10
C SER A 307 -10.38 -3.31 -0.35
N CYS A 308 -9.67 -3.24 -1.48
CA CYS A 308 -8.98 -2.03 -1.91
C CYS A 308 -9.99 -0.89 -2.16
N HIS A 309 -11.08 -1.17 -2.88
CA HIS A 309 -12.11 -0.20 -3.28
C HIS A 309 -13.41 -0.37 -2.48
N ASP A 310 -13.31 -0.25 -1.17
CA ASP A 310 -14.45 -0.15 -0.25
C ASP A 310 -14.03 0.67 0.99
N ARG A 311 -14.92 0.80 1.97
CA ARG A 311 -14.56 1.30 3.31
C ARG A 311 -13.55 0.35 3.99
N PRO A 312 -12.81 0.79 5.03
CA PRO A 312 -11.86 -0.04 5.77
C PRO A 312 -12.56 -1.07 6.69
N TRP A 313 -13.50 -1.85 6.13
CA TRP A 313 -14.30 -2.86 6.80
C TRP A 313 -14.28 -4.18 6.01
N GLY A 314 -14.66 -5.29 6.62
CA GLY A 314 -14.55 -6.58 5.95
C GLY A 314 -14.88 -7.78 6.81
N ALA A 315 -14.18 -8.89 6.61
CA ALA A 315 -14.26 -10.06 7.48
C ALA A 315 -13.25 -9.92 8.63
N LEU A 316 -13.65 -10.34 9.82
CA LEU A 316 -12.75 -10.42 10.97
C LEU A 316 -11.93 -11.71 10.87
N ALA A 317 -10.65 -11.70 11.22
CA ALA A 317 -9.82 -12.90 11.21
C ALA A 317 -8.72 -12.89 12.27
N ILE A 318 -8.38 -14.07 12.80
CA ILE A 318 -7.17 -14.30 13.61
C ILE A 318 -6.07 -14.85 12.71
N LEU A 319 -4.89 -14.23 12.78
CA LEU A 319 -3.68 -14.64 12.07
C LEU A 319 -2.61 -15.15 13.03
N ASP A 320 -1.96 -16.25 12.64
CA ASP A 320 -0.80 -16.83 13.30
C ASP A 320 0.38 -16.92 12.33
N ARG A 321 1.35 -16.02 12.52
CA ARG A 321 2.55 -15.94 11.67
C ARG A 321 3.49 -17.13 11.83
N ASN A 322 3.24 -18.09 12.72
CA ASN A 322 4.04 -19.32 12.81
C ASN A 322 3.56 -20.40 11.82
N LYS A 323 2.42 -20.18 11.16
CA LYS A 323 1.83 -21.10 10.18
C LYS A 323 2.03 -20.67 8.72
N GLY A 324 2.77 -19.59 8.48
CA GLY A 324 2.99 -19.01 7.16
C GLY A 324 2.81 -17.49 7.17
N LEU A 325 3.14 -16.87 6.04
CA LEU A 325 3.02 -15.41 5.85
C LEU A 325 2.11 -15.05 4.66
N GLU A 326 1.53 -16.04 3.99
CA GLU A 326 0.69 -15.88 2.80
C GLU A 326 -0.46 -16.89 2.81
N GLY A 327 -1.51 -16.59 2.05
CA GLY A 327 -2.61 -17.52 1.79
C GLY A 327 -3.46 -17.85 3.01
N ARG A 328 -4.19 -18.97 2.93
CA ARG A 328 -5.16 -19.39 3.96
C ARG A 328 -4.53 -19.97 5.22
N GLU A 329 -3.35 -20.58 5.11
CA GLU A 329 -2.73 -21.36 6.20
C GLU A 329 -2.53 -20.56 7.51
N PRO A 330 -2.12 -19.28 7.47
CA PRO A 330 -1.96 -18.46 8.68
C PRO A 330 -3.28 -18.06 9.34
N ILE A 331 -4.42 -18.27 8.67
CA ILE A 331 -5.74 -17.86 9.16
C ILE A 331 -6.27 -18.94 10.11
N VAL A 332 -6.22 -18.63 11.40
CA VAL A 332 -6.67 -19.54 12.46
C VAL A 332 -8.20 -19.61 12.53
N GLN A 333 -8.85 -18.46 12.39
CA GLN A 333 -10.30 -18.32 12.45
C GLN A 333 -10.74 -17.08 11.68
N MET A 334 -11.97 -17.09 11.13
CA MET A 334 -12.55 -15.98 10.39
C MET A 334 -14.05 -15.85 10.69
N TRP A 335 -14.56 -14.62 10.69
CA TRP A 335 -15.98 -14.30 10.83
C TRP A 335 -16.46 -13.43 9.64
N PRO A 336 -17.57 -13.83 8.97
CA PRO A 336 -18.19 -15.14 9.08
C PRO A 336 -17.25 -16.26 8.59
N ALA A 337 -17.39 -17.48 9.11
CA ALA A 337 -16.49 -18.59 8.76
C ALA A 337 -16.41 -18.85 7.24
N SER A 338 -17.51 -18.64 6.51
CA SER A 338 -17.57 -18.77 5.05
C SER A 338 -16.72 -17.76 4.29
N ALA A 339 -16.27 -16.67 4.91
CA ALA A 339 -15.41 -15.69 4.25
C ALA A 339 -14.02 -16.26 3.92
N ILE A 340 -13.61 -17.37 4.55
CA ILE A 340 -12.35 -18.07 4.21
C ILE A 340 -12.32 -18.49 2.73
N ASP A 341 -13.48 -18.78 2.13
CA ASP A 341 -13.59 -19.18 0.72
C ASP A 341 -13.23 -18.03 -0.24
N LEU A 342 -13.25 -16.79 0.25
CA LEU A 342 -12.85 -15.60 -0.51
C LEU A 342 -11.33 -15.37 -0.48
N VAL A 343 -10.63 -15.92 0.51
CA VAL A 343 -9.17 -15.87 0.57
C VAL A 343 -8.63 -16.74 -0.56
N LYS A 344 -7.68 -16.21 -1.33
CA LYS A 344 -7.05 -16.93 -2.44
C LYS A 344 -5.57 -17.02 -2.14
N ASP A 345 -5.01 -18.21 -2.35
CA ASP A 345 -3.59 -18.49 -2.11
C ASP A 345 -2.70 -17.93 -3.24
N GLU A 346 -3.26 -17.75 -4.44
CA GLU A 346 -2.55 -17.19 -5.60
C GLU A 346 -3.34 -16.04 -6.24
N SER A 347 -2.62 -15.04 -6.76
CA SER A 347 -3.23 -13.98 -7.55
C SER A 347 -3.63 -14.54 -8.93
N SER A 348 -4.89 -14.97 -9.06
CA SER A 348 -5.41 -15.47 -10.34
C SER A 348 -5.10 -14.49 -11.47
N GLN A 349 -4.24 -14.93 -12.40
CA GLN A 349 -3.62 -14.23 -13.53
C GLN A 349 -4.43 -13.04 -14.11
N TYR A 350 -3.73 -11.90 -14.20
CA TYR A 350 -3.97 -10.74 -15.08
C TYR A 350 -5.41 -10.30 -15.40
N GLY A 351 -5.77 -9.10 -14.94
CA GLY A 351 -6.73 -8.22 -15.63
C GLY A 351 -8.22 -8.52 -15.39
N GLY A 352 -8.75 -8.07 -14.25
CA GLY A 352 -10.19 -8.03 -14.00
C GLY A 352 -10.56 -8.28 -12.53
N SER A 353 -10.60 -7.23 -11.70
CA SER A 353 -11.02 -7.29 -10.28
C SER A 353 -10.35 -8.39 -9.42
N GLY A 354 -9.16 -8.86 -9.79
CA GLY A 354 -8.52 -10.07 -9.28
C GLY A 354 -8.28 -10.03 -7.77
N GLY A 355 -9.17 -10.67 -7.00
CA GLY A 355 -9.02 -10.88 -5.56
C GLY A 355 -9.30 -9.65 -4.69
N PHE A 356 -8.68 -8.51 -4.97
CA PHE A 356 -8.57 -7.39 -4.01
C PHE A 356 -9.88 -6.68 -3.63
N ASP A 357 -11.00 -6.96 -4.30
CA ASP A 357 -12.31 -6.41 -3.95
C ASP A 357 -13.35 -7.49 -3.57
N VAL A 358 -12.97 -8.76 -3.44
CA VAL A 358 -13.94 -9.84 -3.19
C VAL A 358 -14.60 -9.72 -1.82
N PHE A 359 -13.90 -9.14 -0.84
CA PHE A 359 -14.42 -8.92 0.52
C PHE A 359 -15.56 -7.90 0.57
N ARG A 360 -15.82 -7.13 -0.49
CA ARG A 360 -17.05 -6.33 -0.65
C ARG A 360 -18.33 -7.15 -0.45
N LYS A 361 -18.29 -8.45 -0.77
CA LYS A 361 -19.42 -9.39 -0.67
C LYS A 361 -19.70 -9.88 0.76
N VAL A 362 -18.74 -9.72 1.67
CA VAL A 362 -18.88 -10.19 3.06
C VAL A 362 -20.02 -9.45 3.74
N ASN A 363 -20.88 -10.21 4.42
CA ASN A 363 -21.92 -9.71 5.29
C ASN A 363 -22.07 -10.70 6.46
N PRO A 364 -22.11 -10.25 7.73
CA PRO A 364 -21.96 -8.86 8.17
C PRO A 364 -20.56 -8.29 7.93
N LYS A 365 -20.40 -6.96 8.01
CA LYS A 365 -19.12 -6.25 7.92
C LYS A 365 -18.56 -5.97 9.31
N TYR A 366 -17.27 -6.19 9.50
CA TYR A 366 -16.54 -5.92 10.73
C TYR A 366 -15.48 -4.83 10.52
N GLU A 367 -15.25 -4.02 11.55
CA GLU A 367 -14.20 -3.00 11.64
C GLU A 367 -13.73 -2.86 13.11
N ASP A 368 -12.59 -2.20 13.30
CA ASP A 368 -12.03 -1.79 14.59
C ASP A 368 -12.01 -2.86 15.71
N PRO A 369 -11.33 -4.01 15.52
CA PRO A 369 -11.28 -5.04 16.56
C PRO A 369 -10.43 -4.64 17.76
N TYR A 370 -10.86 -5.03 18.95
CA TYR A 370 -10.16 -4.92 20.23
C TYR A 370 -10.20 -6.26 20.97
N ALA A 371 -9.03 -6.81 21.31
CA ALA A 371 -8.94 -8.07 22.04
C ALA A 371 -9.02 -7.85 23.56
N ILE A 372 -10.05 -8.42 24.19
CA ILE A 372 -10.18 -8.46 25.65
C ILE A 372 -9.20 -9.52 26.18
N ASP A 373 -9.24 -10.72 25.63
CA ASP A 373 -8.33 -11.81 25.93
C ASP A 373 -8.07 -12.67 24.67
N SER A 374 -7.60 -13.90 24.85
CA SER A 374 -7.31 -14.81 23.74
C SER A 374 -8.56 -15.33 23.00
N ASN A 375 -9.75 -15.18 23.57
CA ASN A 375 -10.99 -15.74 23.05
C ASN A 375 -12.11 -14.73 22.84
N PHE A 376 -12.08 -13.56 23.50
CA PHE A 376 -13.13 -12.54 23.44
C PHE A 376 -12.65 -11.22 22.84
N PHE A 377 -13.42 -10.69 21.88
CA PHE A 377 -13.11 -9.49 21.12
C PHE A 377 -14.31 -8.54 21.07
N LEU A 378 -14.05 -7.24 21.21
CA LEU A 378 -15.01 -6.20 20.85
C LEU A 378 -14.75 -5.75 19.42
N VAL A 379 -15.80 -5.57 18.64
CA VAL A 379 -15.70 -5.16 17.23
C VAL A 379 -16.87 -4.26 16.87
N SER A 380 -16.66 -3.38 15.90
CA SER A 380 -17.77 -2.69 15.24
C SER A 380 -18.29 -3.55 14.10
N ARG A 381 -19.61 -3.78 14.10
CA ARG A 381 -20.27 -4.64 13.11
C ARG A 381 -21.46 -3.94 12.47
N SER A 382 -21.58 -4.07 11.14
CA SER A 382 -22.73 -3.58 10.37
C SER A 382 -23.38 -4.70 9.55
N ASP A 383 -24.67 -4.92 9.77
CA ASP A 383 -25.47 -5.93 9.04
C ASP A 383 -26.15 -5.39 7.77
N SER A 384 -26.36 -4.06 7.71
CA SER A 384 -27.10 -3.37 6.63
C SER A 384 -26.28 -2.27 5.93
N GLY A 385 -25.07 -2.00 6.42
CA GLY A 385 -24.13 -1.03 5.85
C GLY A 385 -24.45 0.46 6.10
N ALA A 386 -25.48 0.76 6.91
CA ALA A 386 -25.92 2.11 7.23
C ALA A 386 -25.36 2.65 8.57
N SER A 387 -25.35 1.83 9.61
CA SER A 387 -24.79 2.14 10.93
C SER A 387 -24.16 0.89 11.55
N SER A 388 -23.06 1.05 12.29
CA SER A 388 -22.33 -0.01 12.98
C SER A 388 -22.69 -0.02 14.48
N GLN A 389 -22.70 -1.20 15.10
CA GLN A 389 -22.89 -1.37 16.55
C GLN A 389 -21.66 -2.08 17.14
N ILE A 390 -21.42 -1.93 18.45
CA ILE A 390 -20.37 -2.70 19.11
C ILE A 390 -20.91 -4.09 19.43
N TYR A 391 -20.19 -5.11 18.98
CA TYR A 391 -20.44 -6.51 19.27
C TYR A 391 -19.31 -7.09 20.11
N LEU A 392 -19.68 -8.02 21.00
CA LEU A 392 -18.75 -8.99 21.57
C LEU A 392 -18.80 -10.24 20.69
N VAL A 393 -17.63 -10.66 20.21
CA VAL A 393 -17.42 -11.85 19.37
C VAL A 393 -16.43 -12.77 20.09
N ASP A 394 -16.65 -14.08 20.01
CA ASP A 394 -15.71 -15.05 20.57
C ASP A 394 -15.23 -16.13 19.57
N THR A 395 -14.19 -16.85 19.97
CA THR A 395 -13.63 -17.99 19.22
C THR A 395 -14.53 -19.23 19.24
N PHE A 396 -15.51 -19.29 20.14
CA PHE A 396 -16.42 -20.42 20.30
C PHE A 396 -17.60 -20.37 19.33
N GLY A 397 -17.86 -19.22 18.70
CA GLY A 397 -18.92 -19.02 17.70
C GLY A 397 -20.08 -18.14 18.17
N ASN A 398 -19.95 -17.44 19.30
CA ASN A 398 -20.97 -16.50 19.77
C ASN A 398 -20.69 -15.07 19.31
N GLU A 399 -21.77 -14.35 18.99
CA GLU A 399 -21.74 -12.92 18.68
C GLU A 399 -22.95 -12.23 19.29
N ILE A 400 -22.75 -11.21 20.13
CA ILE A 400 -23.83 -10.42 20.73
C ILE A 400 -23.58 -8.91 20.62
N SER A 401 -24.63 -8.15 20.31
CA SER A 401 -24.55 -6.68 20.38
C SER A 401 -24.50 -6.24 21.85
N VAL A 402 -23.47 -5.45 22.19
CA VAL A 402 -23.25 -4.90 23.54
C VAL A 402 -23.63 -3.43 23.63
N TYR A 403 -23.54 -2.69 22.52
CA TYR A 403 -23.89 -1.28 22.46
C TYR A 403 -24.34 -0.87 21.06
N ALA A 404 -25.40 -0.06 21.01
CA ALA A 404 -25.89 0.56 19.77
C ALA A 404 -26.13 2.06 20.01
N SER A 405 -25.57 2.88 19.12
CA SER A 405 -25.82 4.31 19.09
C SER A 405 -27.28 4.64 18.79
N GLN A 406 -27.73 5.82 19.23
CA GLN A 406 -29.06 6.33 18.91
C GLN A 406 -29.08 7.09 17.58
N GLY A 407 -30.22 7.03 16.88
CA GLY A 407 -30.45 7.82 15.67
C GLY A 407 -29.63 7.34 14.47
N GLU A 408 -28.98 8.28 13.78
CA GLU A 408 -28.20 8.03 12.55
C GLU A 408 -26.72 7.70 12.81
N LEU A 409 -26.26 7.81 14.06
CA LEU A 409 -24.88 7.50 14.42
C LEU A 409 -24.69 5.97 14.52
N GLY A 410 -23.46 5.53 14.28
CA GLY A 410 -22.98 4.20 14.64
C GLY A 410 -21.84 4.29 15.65
N ALA A 411 -21.52 3.17 16.28
CA ALA A 411 -20.44 3.03 17.24
C ALA A 411 -19.22 2.33 16.63
N PHE A 412 -18.03 2.90 16.85
CA PHE A 412 -16.74 2.59 16.23
C PHE A 412 -15.62 2.58 17.28
N ASP A 413 -14.47 2.01 16.92
CA ASP A 413 -13.26 2.04 17.75
C ASP A 413 -13.47 1.63 19.23
N PRO A 414 -14.05 0.44 19.55
CA PRO A 414 -14.32 0.05 20.93
C PRO A 414 -13.05 -0.28 21.73
N PHE A 415 -12.94 0.24 22.95
CA PHE A 415 -11.90 -0.14 23.92
C PHE A 415 -12.47 -0.26 25.33
N LEU A 416 -11.90 -1.17 26.13
CA LEU A 416 -12.09 -1.13 27.58
C LEU A 416 -11.07 -0.18 28.21
N MET A 417 -11.53 0.65 29.15
CA MET A 417 -10.67 1.45 30.04
C MET A 417 -9.99 0.56 31.09
N ARG A 418 -9.20 -0.40 30.61
CA ARG A 418 -8.55 -1.47 31.38
C ARG A 418 -7.03 -1.34 31.29
N PRO A 419 -6.30 -1.28 32.42
CA PRO A 419 -4.85 -1.30 32.39
C PRO A 419 -4.31 -2.57 31.73
N HIS A 420 -3.28 -2.42 30.91
CA HIS A 420 -2.62 -3.53 30.23
C HIS A 420 -1.10 -3.35 30.24
N PRO A 421 -0.32 -4.43 30.08
CA PRO A 421 1.13 -4.34 30.12
C PRO A 421 1.69 -3.41 29.05
N GLU A 422 2.66 -2.58 29.42
CA GLU A 422 3.49 -1.85 28.48
C GLU A 422 4.39 -2.86 27.72
N PRO A 423 4.43 -2.82 26.37
CA PRO A 423 5.29 -3.69 25.59
C PRO A 423 6.78 -3.48 25.88
N ARG A 424 7.60 -4.41 25.38
CA ARG A 424 9.05 -4.28 25.49
C ARG A 424 9.53 -3.00 24.81
N ASN A 425 10.32 -2.19 25.51
CA ASN A 425 11.00 -1.05 24.93
C ASN A 425 12.30 -1.50 24.21
N LEU A 426 12.34 -1.36 22.88
CA LEU A 426 13.51 -1.69 22.07
C LEU A 426 14.49 -0.52 22.00
N PRO A 427 15.81 -0.77 22.07
CA PRO A 427 16.80 0.30 21.94
C PRO A 427 16.83 0.84 20.51
N ARG A 428 17.03 2.15 20.41
CA ARG A 428 17.28 2.85 19.16
C ARG A 428 18.60 2.40 18.53
N ARG A 429 18.58 2.13 17.23
CA ARG A 429 19.70 1.73 16.37
C ARG A 429 20.02 2.77 15.30
N VAL A 430 19.06 3.62 14.91
CA VAL A 430 19.29 4.69 13.93
C VAL A 430 20.26 5.76 14.44
N ASP A 431 21.20 6.15 13.58
CA ASP A 431 22.21 7.19 13.80
C ASP A 431 22.02 8.31 12.78
N TYR A 432 21.35 9.40 13.19
CA TYR A 432 21.08 10.54 12.32
C TYR A 432 22.32 11.40 12.03
N SER A 433 23.50 11.04 12.54
CA SER A 433 24.77 11.63 12.07
C SER A 433 25.25 11.05 10.74
N LYS A 434 24.61 9.98 10.26
CA LYS A 434 24.85 9.34 8.96
C LYS A 434 23.82 9.80 7.93
N ASP A 435 24.16 9.62 6.67
CA ASP A 435 23.31 9.85 5.50
C ASP A 435 23.12 8.58 4.64
N ARG A 436 23.74 7.46 5.07
CA ARG A 436 23.72 6.16 4.38
C ARG A 436 23.20 5.05 5.26
N GLY A 437 22.53 4.09 4.63
CA GLY A 437 22.30 2.75 5.16
C GLY A 437 23.08 1.71 4.36
N TYR A 438 23.10 0.47 4.84
CA TYR A 438 23.89 -0.62 4.27
C TYR A 438 23.03 -1.86 4.07
N PHE A 439 23.23 -2.52 2.93
CA PHE A 439 22.61 -3.80 2.61
C PHE A 439 23.65 -4.87 2.40
N TYR A 440 23.37 -6.07 2.91
CA TYR A 440 24.13 -7.27 2.60
C TYR A 440 23.21 -8.42 2.17
N VAL A 441 23.68 -9.20 1.21
CA VAL A 441 23.06 -10.46 0.78
C VAL A 441 24.07 -11.56 1.03
N THR A 442 23.68 -12.60 1.77
CA THR A 442 24.60 -13.69 2.12
C THR A 442 24.92 -14.56 0.91
N ASN A 443 23.90 -14.94 0.15
CA ASN A 443 24.02 -15.71 -1.07
C ASN A 443 22.79 -15.47 -1.98
N VAL A 444 22.98 -14.78 -3.12
CA VAL A 444 21.89 -14.47 -4.07
C VAL A 444 21.21 -15.71 -4.67
N TYR A 445 21.83 -16.90 -4.59
CA TYR A 445 21.26 -18.13 -5.12
C TYR A 445 20.27 -18.81 -4.15
N GLU A 446 20.21 -18.37 -2.88
CA GLU A 446 19.23 -18.87 -1.91
C GLU A 446 17.89 -18.13 -2.10
N GLY A 447 16.97 -18.73 -2.85
CA GLY A 447 15.70 -18.09 -3.15
C GLY A 447 14.66 -19.08 -3.64
N THR A 448 13.40 -18.81 -3.30
CA THR A 448 12.26 -19.67 -3.67
C THR A 448 11.95 -19.64 -5.17
N HIS A 449 12.33 -18.57 -5.88
CA HIS A 449 12.01 -18.31 -7.29
C HIS A 449 13.27 -18.11 -8.13
N MET A 450 14.26 -18.99 -7.92
CA MET A 450 15.57 -18.94 -8.57
C MET A 450 15.78 -20.12 -9.53
N GLU A 451 14.72 -20.81 -9.93
CA GLU A 451 14.83 -21.97 -10.82
C GLU A 451 15.53 -21.58 -12.14
N GLY A 452 16.52 -22.39 -12.53
CA GLY A 452 17.31 -22.15 -13.75
C GLY A 452 18.38 -21.06 -13.64
N VAL A 453 18.67 -20.52 -12.45
CA VAL A 453 19.84 -19.65 -12.20
C VAL A 453 20.94 -20.47 -11.53
N GLU A 454 22.03 -20.71 -12.25
CA GLU A 454 23.13 -21.56 -11.77
C GLU A 454 24.21 -20.75 -11.04
N GLN A 455 24.95 -21.38 -10.13
CA GLN A 455 26.06 -20.72 -9.46
C GLN A 455 27.08 -20.22 -10.48
N GLY A 456 27.34 -18.92 -10.46
CA GLY A 456 28.20 -18.25 -11.41
C GLY A 456 27.45 -17.49 -12.50
N ASP A 457 26.14 -17.67 -12.67
CA ASP A 457 25.32 -16.86 -13.58
C ASP A 457 25.29 -15.39 -13.14
N VAL A 458 25.10 -15.15 -11.83
CA VAL A 458 24.97 -13.80 -11.28
C VAL A 458 26.34 -13.15 -11.13
N LYS A 459 26.52 -11.98 -11.75
CA LYS A 459 27.74 -11.18 -11.67
C LYS A 459 27.55 -9.86 -10.94
N TYR A 460 26.32 -9.32 -10.97
CA TYR A 460 26.04 -8.00 -10.44
C TYR A 460 24.67 -7.92 -9.76
N LEU A 461 24.52 -6.91 -8.92
CA LEU A 461 23.24 -6.48 -8.37
C LEU A 461 23.03 -5.01 -8.76
N ARG A 462 21.91 -4.70 -9.41
CA ARG A 462 21.46 -3.32 -9.71
C ARG A 462 20.61 -2.81 -8.56
N VAL A 463 20.91 -1.61 -8.08
CA VAL A 463 20.16 -0.92 -7.03
C VAL A 463 19.34 0.20 -7.65
N ILE A 464 18.03 0.18 -7.42
CA ILE A 464 17.08 1.08 -8.09
C ILE A 464 16.19 1.74 -7.03
N GLU A 465 16.13 3.06 -7.04
CA GLU A 465 15.10 3.83 -6.33
C GLU A 465 13.81 3.82 -7.16
N ASN A 466 12.68 3.63 -6.47
CA ASN A 466 11.36 3.91 -7.00
C ASN A 466 10.87 5.23 -6.38
N PRO A 467 10.96 6.37 -7.08
CA PRO A 467 10.61 7.66 -6.49
C PRO A 467 9.11 7.76 -6.17
N PRO A 468 8.74 8.51 -5.11
CA PRO A 468 7.33 8.75 -4.78
C PRO A 468 6.67 9.70 -5.78
N LYS A 469 5.36 9.55 -5.95
CA LYS A 469 4.54 10.49 -6.72
C LYS A 469 4.20 11.72 -5.91
N LEU A 470 4.90 12.82 -6.17
CA LEU A 470 4.71 14.10 -5.45
C LEU A 470 3.63 15.02 -6.07
N THR A 471 3.21 14.76 -7.30
CA THR A 471 2.25 15.62 -8.03
C THR A 471 1.18 14.78 -8.71
N TRP A 472 0.08 15.42 -9.12
CA TRP A 472 -0.97 14.76 -9.90
C TRP A 472 -1.74 15.71 -10.80
N THR A 473 -2.28 15.16 -11.88
CA THR A 473 -3.10 15.87 -12.88
C THR A 473 -4.58 15.50 -12.79
N PRO A 474 -5.53 16.41 -13.07
CA PRO A 474 -6.96 16.07 -13.07
C PRO A 474 -7.29 15.01 -14.13
N GLN A 475 -6.64 15.08 -15.30
CA GLN A 475 -6.83 14.11 -16.37
C GLN A 475 -5.87 12.91 -16.18
N SER A 476 -6.31 11.71 -16.58
CA SER A 476 -5.52 10.49 -16.46
C SER A 476 -5.36 9.75 -17.78
N TRP A 477 -4.28 8.96 -17.87
CA TRP A 477 -4.07 7.88 -18.83
C TRP A 477 -4.64 6.57 -18.28
N GLY A 478 -5.38 5.84 -19.11
CA GLY A 478 -5.83 4.49 -18.77
C GLY A 478 -4.75 3.46 -19.08
N GLY A 479 -3.77 3.29 -18.19
CA GLY A 479 -2.82 2.18 -18.26
C GLY A 479 -3.31 1.00 -17.43
N GLN A 480 -2.41 0.41 -16.66
CA GLN A 480 -2.82 -0.23 -15.41
C GLN A 480 -3.38 0.88 -14.51
N GLY A 481 -4.57 0.71 -13.91
CA GLY A 481 -5.22 1.72 -13.06
C GLY A 481 -5.42 3.09 -13.74
N ALA A 482 -5.55 4.16 -12.94
CA ALA A 482 -5.65 5.54 -13.43
C ALA A 482 -4.34 6.31 -13.21
N GLN A 483 -3.53 6.45 -14.25
CA GLN A 483 -2.27 7.18 -14.17
C GLN A 483 -2.51 8.68 -14.36
N ALA A 484 -2.26 9.47 -13.32
CA ALA A 484 -2.56 10.90 -13.30
C ALA A 484 -1.33 11.70 -12.85
N PRO A 485 -0.40 12.07 -13.77
CA PRO A 485 -0.49 11.99 -15.23
C PRO A 485 -0.11 10.63 -15.82
N ALA A 486 -0.16 10.53 -17.16
CA ALA A 486 0.47 9.41 -17.87
C ALA A 486 1.95 9.28 -17.52
N MET A 487 2.37 8.06 -17.19
CA MET A 487 3.74 7.74 -16.83
C MET A 487 4.34 6.71 -17.78
N ASN A 488 3.68 5.56 -17.95
CA ASN A 488 4.17 4.45 -18.78
C ASN A 488 3.02 3.79 -19.55
N TRP A 489 3.36 2.86 -20.44
CA TRP A 489 2.36 2.12 -21.22
C TRP A 489 1.38 1.35 -20.34
N HIS A 490 1.90 0.59 -19.36
CA HIS A 490 1.11 -0.33 -18.53
C HIS A 490 1.68 -0.49 -17.10
N ASP A 491 2.33 0.55 -16.57
CA ASP A 491 2.90 0.63 -15.21
C ASP A 491 2.82 2.08 -14.69
N PHE A 492 3.04 2.32 -13.40
CA PHE A 492 2.83 3.62 -12.74
C PHE A 492 4.10 4.43 -12.46
N ASP A 493 5.25 3.76 -12.44
CA ASP A 493 6.43 4.30 -11.76
C ASP A 493 7.46 4.93 -12.70
N ASN A 494 8.08 6.01 -12.26
CA ASN A 494 9.42 6.35 -12.75
C ASN A 494 10.46 5.54 -11.97
N LYS A 495 11.66 5.39 -12.51
CA LYS A 495 12.75 4.64 -11.86
C LYS A 495 14.03 5.46 -11.88
N LYS A 496 14.89 5.29 -10.88
CA LYS A 496 16.21 5.92 -10.80
C LYS A 496 17.25 4.88 -10.40
N ILE A 497 18.21 4.62 -11.28
CA ILE A 497 19.27 3.64 -11.01
C ILE A 497 20.34 4.33 -10.15
N LEU A 498 20.57 3.80 -8.94
CA LEU A 498 21.56 4.34 -8.02
C LEU A 498 22.96 3.78 -8.30
N GLY A 499 23.04 2.52 -8.75
CA GLY A 499 24.31 1.88 -9.04
C GLY A 499 24.15 0.41 -9.43
N THR A 500 25.27 -0.17 -9.86
CA THR A 500 25.41 -1.62 -10.07
C THR A 500 26.65 -2.10 -9.32
N VAL A 501 26.47 -3.05 -8.42
CA VAL A 501 27.52 -3.55 -7.51
C VAL A 501 27.92 -4.97 -7.88
N PRO A 502 29.18 -5.39 -7.64
CA PRO A 502 29.59 -6.75 -7.91
C PRO A 502 28.98 -7.74 -6.92
N VAL A 503 28.62 -8.91 -7.43
CA VAL A 503 28.31 -10.11 -6.64
C VAL A 503 29.56 -10.99 -6.63
N GLU A 504 29.96 -11.43 -5.44
CA GLU A 504 31.16 -12.24 -5.25
C GLU A 504 30.96 -13.68 -5.74
N ALA A 505 32.07 -14.43 -5.85
CA ALA A 505 32.04 -15.81 -6.33
C ALA A 505 31.24 -16.77 -5.41
N ASP A 506 31.10 -16.44 -4.13
CA ASP A 506 30.25 -17.15 -3.17
C ASP A 506 28.78 -16.69 -3.19
N GLY A 507 28.40 -15.83 -4.15
CA GLY A 507 27.05 -15.29 -4.27
C GLY A 507 26.75 -14.12 -3.34
N SER A 508 27.70 -13.67 -2.54
CA SER A 508 27.46 -12.59 -1.57
C SER A 508 27.60 -11.18 -2.18
N ALA A 509 26.90 -10.21 -1.60
CA ALA A 509 27.00 -8.80 -1.98
C ALA A 509 26.90 -7.88 -0.75
N PHE A 510 27.65 -6.78 -0.77
CA PHE A 510 27.65 -5.77 0.30
C PHE A 510 27.80 -4.36 -0.30
N PHE A 511 26.88 -3.47 0.02
CA PHE A 511 26.78 -2.14 -0.59
C PHE A 511 26.09 -1.11 0.30
N GLU A 512 26.40 0.15 0.06
CA GLU A 512 25.75 1.28 0.72
C GLU A 512 24.65 1.88 -0.15
N VAL A 513 23.65 2.49 0.47
CA VAL A 513 22.62 3.27 -0.22
C VAL A 513 22.42 4.61 0.48
N PRO A 514 22.01 5.68 -0.22
CA PRO A 514 21.44 6.83 0.45
C PRO A 514 20.30 6.39 1.38
N ALA A 515 20.32 6.85 2.62
CA ALA A 515 19.27 6.55 3.58
C ALA A 515 17.92 7.16 3.13
N ASP A 516 16.83 6.61 3.66
CA ASP A 516 15.46 7.09 3.42
C ASP A 516 14.97 7.01 1.96
N LEU A 517 15.68 6.29 1.08
CA LEU A 517 15.21 5.97 -0.26
C LEU A 517 14.48 4.63 -0.27
N PHE A 518 13.36 4.59 -0.98
CA PHE A 518 12.62 3.37 -1.26
C PHE A 518 13.26 2.65 -2.46
N VAL A 519 14.00 1.59 -2.18
CA VAL A 519 14.84 0.90 -3.17
C VAL A 519 14.44 -0.55 -3.36
N TYR A 520 14.73 -1.09 -4.54
CA TYR A 520 14.64 -2.52 -4.83
C TYR A 520 15.86 -2.97 -5.64
N PHE A 521 16.02 -4.29 -5.77
CA PHE A 521 17.23 -4.90 -6.32
C PHE A 521 16.91 -5.80 -7.52
N GLN A 522 17.82 -5.84 -8.48
CA GLN A 522 17.82 -6.82 -9.57
C GLN A 522 19.17 -7.55 -9.62
N VAL A 523 19.16 -8.86 -9.67
CA VAL A 523 20.38 -9.64 -9.92
C VAL A 523 20.59 -9.80 -11.41
N LEU A 524 21.83 -9.59 -11.86
CA LEU A 524 22.19 -9.50 -13.28
C LEU A 524 23.28 -10.51 -13.67
N ASP A 525 23.23 -10.94 -14.93
CA ASP A 525 24.28 -11.75 -15.57
C ASP A 525 25.51 -10.93 -16.01
N GLU A 526 26.46 -11.59 -16.69
CA GLU A 526 27.67 -10.96 -17.24
C GLU A 526 27.38 -9.88 -18.30
N ASN A 527 26.24 -9.97 -18.99
CA ASN A 527 25.78 -9.05 -20.02
C ASN A 527 24.83 -7.97 -19.46
N LYS A 528 24.75 -7.84 -18.12
CA LYS A 528 23.89 -6.89 -17.41
C LYS A 528 22.38 -7.11 -17.63
N ARG A 529 21.98 -8.31 -18.06
CA ARG A 529 20.56 -8.69 -18.18
C ARG A 529 20.05 -9.14 -16.82
N MET A 530 18.85 -8.70 -16.47
CA MET A 530 18.16 -9.13 -15.27
C MET A 530 17.84 -10.63 -15.32
N LEU A 531 18.26 -11.33 -14.27
CA LEU A 531 17.88 -12.73 -14.01
C LEU A 531 16.69 -12.81 -13.06
N GLN A 532 16.63 -11.94 -12.05
CA GLN A 532 15.53 -11.87 -11.10
C GLN A 532 15.38 -10.43 -10.56
N SER A 533 14.16 -10.02 -10.25
CA SER A 533 13.81 -8.71 -9.69
C SER A 533 13.09 -8.85 -8.35
N MET A 534 13.52 -8.08 -7.36
CA MET A 534 12.74 -7.87 -6.15
C MET A 534 11.51 -7.01 -6.51
N ARG A 535 10.33 -7.63 -6.56
CA ARG A 535 9.07 -6.94 -6.85
C ARG A 535 8.47 -6.26 -5.62
N SER A 536 9.28 -5.59 -4.81
CA SER A 536 8.91 -4.89 -3.58
C SER A 536 10.00 -3.89 -3.23
N GLY A 537 9.71 -2.88 -2.41
CA GLY A 537 10.72 -1.96 -1.91
C GLY A 537 11.19 -2.27 -0.49
N VAL A 538 12.41 -1.84 -0.19
CA VAL A 538 13.00 -1.79 1.14
C VAL A 538 13.57 -0.39 1.37
N ILE A 539 13.70 -0.02 2.64
CA ILE A 539 14.32 1.22 3.08
C ILE A 539 15.44 0.88 4.05
N ALA A 540 16.44 1.76 4.12
CA ALA A 540 17.42 1.74 5.19
C ALA A 540 17.43 3.11 5.87
N GLN A 541 17.30 3.09 7.20
CA GLN A 541 17.48 4.27 8.04
C GLN A 541 18.95 4.70 8.06
N PRO A 542 19.24 5.96 8.43
CA PRO A 542 20.61 6.41 8.66
C PRO A 542 21.41 5.50 9.62
N GLY A 543 22.51 4.94 9.13
CA GLY A 543 23.37 4.02 9.88
C GLY A 543 22.84 2.60 10.02
N GLU A 544 21.68 2.27 9.47
CA GLU A 544 21.12 0.92 9.52
C GLU A 544 21.94 -0.05 8.66
N MET A 545 22.17 -1.24 9.19
CA MET A 545 22.63 -2.40 8.42
C MET A 545 21.48 -3.40 8.34
N ASN A 546 21.01 -3.64 7.12
CA ASN A 546 19.92 -4.56 6.82
C ASN A 546 20.46 -5.67 5.90
N GLY A 547 19.95 -6.89 6.00
CA GLY A 547 20.38 -7.94 5.10
C GLY A 547 19.47 -9.14 5.04
N CYS A 548 19.67 -9.92 3.98
CA CYS A 548 18.90 -11.11 3.67
C CYS A 548 19.82 -12.31 3.45
N ILE A 549 19.23 -13.51 3.59
CA ILE A 549 19.96 -14.75 3.31
C ILE A 549 20.18 -14.85 1.80
N GLY A 550 19.13 -14.62 1.01
CA GLY A 550 19.22 -14.58 -0.44
C GLY A 550 18.04 -13.87 -1.11
N CYS A 551 17.77 -14.21 -2.37
CA CYS A 551 16.79 -13.52 -3.21
C CYS A 551 15.40 -14.15 -3.04
N HIS A 552 14.61 -13.61 -2.09
CA HIS A 552 13.27 -14.11 -1.77
C HIS A 552 13.32 -15.52 -1.14
N GLU A 553 14.23 -15.68 -0.17
CA GLU A 553 14.37 -16.87 0.66
C GLU A 553 13.08 -17.19 1.44
N ASP A 554 12.97 -18.42 1.96
CA ASP A 554 11.92 -18.71 2.93
C ASP A 554 12.16 -17.84 4.18
N ARG A 555 11.11 -17.17 4.65
CA ARG A 555 11.18 -16.25 5.78
C ARG A 555 11.35 -16.95 7.13
N TYR A 556 11.25 -18.27 7.17
CA TYR A 556 11.60 -19.10 8.32
C TYR A 556 13.03 -19.64 8.27
N ASP A 557 13.76 -19.43 7.17
CA ASP A 557 15.15 -19.83 7.09
C ASP A 557 16.01 -19.00 8.04
N ALA A 558 17.00 -19.66 8.63
CA ALA A 558 18.04 -19.03 9.42
C ALA A 558 19.31 -18.91 8.56
N PRO A 559 20.11 -17.84 8.73
CA PRO A 559 21.39 -17.73 8.05
C PRO A 559 22.33 -18.86 8.47
N GLN A 560 23.33 -19.15 7.63
CA GLN A 560 24.40 -20.11 7.91
C GLN A 560 25.00 -19.86 9.31
N THR A 561 25.00 -20.90 10.17
CA THR A 561 25.44 -20.80 11.56
C THR A 561 26.91 -21.18 11.77
N ASP A 562 27.63 -21.58 10.72
CA ASP A 562 29.05 -21.90 10.78
C ASP A 562 29.87 -20.64 11.16
N PRO A 563 30.49 -20.60 12.35
CA PRO A 563 31.25 -19.43 12.81
C PRO A 563 32.52 -19.17 12.00
N SER A 564 32.98 -20.14 11.21
CA SER A 564 34.14 -20.01 10.33
C SER A 564 33.82 -19.41 8.96
N TYR A 565 32.53 -19.36 8.61
CA TYR A 565 32.06 -18.77 7.37
C TYR A 565 32.03 -17.24 7.49
N THR A 566 32.81 -16.56 6.67
CA THR A 566 32.69 -15.12 6.43
C THR A 566 32.54 -14.91 4.93
N SER A 567 31.38 -14.39 4.53
CA SER A 567 31.08 -14.06 3.13
C SER A 567 32.19 -13.16 2.55
N MET A 568 32.52 -13.39 1.29
CA MET A 568 33.55 -12.63 0.58
C MET A 568 33.24 -11.13 0.54
N ALA A 569 31.97 -10.76 0.43
CA ALA A 569 31.56 -9.36 0.38
C ALA A 569 31.88 -8.59 1.68
N PHE A 570 31.84 -9.25 2.84
CA PHE A 570 32.23 -8.65 4.13
C PHE A 570 33.75 -8.49 4.32
N LYS A 571 34.58 -9.05 3.43
CA LYS A 571 36.04 -8.90 3.48
C LYS A 571 36.52 -7.59 2.85
N ARG A 572 35.60 -6.77 2.33
CA ARG A 572 35.88 -5.46 1.73
C ARG A 572 34.88 -4.41 2.22
N ALA A 573 35.17 -3.15 1.91
CA ALA A 573 34.24 -2.05 2.13
C ALA A 573 32.95 -2.22 1.31
N PRO A 574 31.81 -1.67 1.77
CA PRO A 574 30.58 -1.69 0.99
C PRO A 574 30.80 -0.97 -0.34
N SER A 575 30.22 -1.52 -1.40
CA SER A 575 30.28 -0.93 -2.74
C SER A 575 29.50 0.39 -2.77
N PRO A 576 30.06 1.48 -3.32
CA PRO A 576 29.36 2.77 -3.44
C PRO A 576 28.34 2.76 -4.59
N MET A 577 27.50 3.81 -4.62
CA MET A 577 26.51 4.05 -5.66
C MET A 577 27.06 5.04 -6.70
N ASP A 578 27.55 4.51 -7.82
CA ASP A 578 28.24 5.29 -8.87
C ASP A 578 27.34 5.66 -10.08
N GLY A 579 26.03 5.42 -9.98
CA GLY A 579 25.06 5.70 -11.04
C GLY A 579 25.02 4.65 -12.16
N TRP A 580 24.56 5.06 -13.35
CA TRP A 580 24.39 4.19 -14.51
C TRP A 580 24.67 4.94 -15.81
N LEU A 581 25.74 4.51 -16.50
CA LEU A 581 26.26 5.13 -17.73
C LEU A 581 26.41 6.66 -17.57
N GLY A 582 26.92 7.09 -16.41
CA GLY A 582 26.98 8.47 -15.97
C GLY A 582 26.32 8.66 -14.59
N GLU A 583 26.15 9.92 -14.20
CA GLU A 583 25.57 10.29 -12.90
C GLU A 583 24.14 9.78 -12.71
N THR A 584 23.80 9.52 -11.44
CA THR A 584 22.45 9.13 -10.99
C THR A 584 21.40 10.16 -11.39
N ARG A 585 20.33 9.69 -12.05
CA ARG A 585 19.26 10.52 -12.61
C ARG A 585 18.00 9.72 -12.85
N ASP A 586 16.84 10.36 -12.82
CA ASP A 586 15.57 9.71 -13.18
C ASP A 586 15.61 9.22 -14.63
N PHE A 587 15.13 8.01 -14.86
CA PHE A 587 15.16 7.36 -16.16
C PHE A 587 14.23 8.05 -17.16
N ASN A 588 14.73 8.37 -18.36
CA ASN A 588 13.95 9.02 -19.41
C ASN A 588 14.15 8.28 -20.73
N TYR A 589 13.09 7.69 -21.28
CA TYR A 589 13.16 6.92 -22.53
C TYR A 589 13.72 7.73 -23.72
N LEU A 590 13.28 8.97 -23.90
CA LEU A 590 13.73 9.82 -25.01
C LEU A 590 15.21 10.19 -24.92
N ARG A 591 15.75 10.27 -23.71
CA ARG A 591 17.16 10.57 -23.47
C ARG A 591 18.02 9.31 -23.48
N ASP A 592 17.57 8.25 -22.82
CA ASP A 592 18.42 7.12 -22.48
C ASP A 592 18.31 5.96 -23.47
N VAL A 593 17.19 5.84 -24.22
CA VAL A 593 16.90 4.70 -25.10
C VAL A 593 16.71 5.12 -26.55
N GLN A 594 15.85 6.10 -26.82
CA GLN A 594 15.56 6.54 -28.20
C GLN A 594 16.81 6.85 -29.03
N PRO A 595 17.90 7.44 -28.49
CA PRO A 595 19.12 7.68 -29.27
C PRO A 595 19.78 6.41 -29.82
N VAL A 596 19.53 5.24 -29.23
CA VAL A 596 19.97 3.95 -29.77
C VAL A 596 19.23 3.68 -31.08
N PHE A 597 17.89 3.77 -31.08
CA PHE A 597 17.11 3.54 -32.30
C PHE A 597 17.36 4.61 -33.35
N ASP A 598 17.57 5.86 -32.95
CA ASP A 598 17.94 6.97 -33.83
C ASP A 598 19.26 6.68 -34.58
N MET A 599 20.22 6.04 -33.91
CA MET A 599 21.54 5.75 -34.47
C MET A 599 21.54 4.50 -35.35
N TYR A 600 20.84 3.44 -34.94
CA TYR A 600 21.03 2.11 -35.53
C TYR A 600 19.81 1.59 -36.31
N CYS A 601 18.63 2.20 -36.18
CA CYS A 601 17.40 1.55 -36.67
C CYS A 601 16.55 2.42 -37.59
N ILE A 602 16.44 3.73 -37.34
CA ILE A 602 15.47 4.59 -38.06
C ILE A 602 15.78 4.77 -39.55
N GLU A 603 16.99 4.48 -40.04
CA GLU A 603 17.26 4.53 -41.48
C GLU A 603 16.31 3.61 -42.28
N CYS A 604 15.96 2.47 -41.69
CA CYS A 604 14.99 1.50 -42.22
C CYS A 604 13.64 1.57 -41.51
N HIS A 605 13.60 1.77 -40.20
CA HIS A 605 12.40 1.70 -39.36
C HIS A 605 11.78 3.07 -39.06
N ASP A 606 11.42 3.81 -40.11
CA ASP A 606 10.84 5.16 -40.01
C ASP A 606 9.58 5.33 -40.88
N TYR A 607 8.85 6.43 -40.69
CA TYR A 607 7.69 6.77 -41.51
C TYR A 607 8.04 6.81 -43.00
N GLY A 608 7.23 6.14 -43.82
CA GLY A 608 7.42 6.08 -45.27
C GLY A 608 8.54 5.13 -45.72
N LYS A 609 9.14 4.36 -44.81
CA LYS A 609 10.06 3.26 -45.12
C LYS A 609 9.34 1.93 -45.02
N GLU A 610 9.75 0.96 -45.85
CA GLU A 610 9.16 -0.38 -45.91
C GLU A 610 9.20 -1.09 -44.55
N ALA A 611 10.37 -1.12 -43.87
CA ALA A 611 10.47 -1.75 -42.55
C ALA A 611 9.68 -1.00 -41.46
N GLY A 612 9.49 0.31 -41.64
CA GLY A 612 8.65 1.16 -40.79
C GLY A 612 7.15 0.80 -40.82
N GLU A 613 6.65 0.18 -41.89
CA GLU A 613 5.26 -0.32 -41.94
C GLU A 613 5.06 -1.51 -40.98
N SER A 614 6.12 -2.31 -40.79
CA SER A 614 6.11 -3.45 -39.87
C SER A 614 6.33 -3.02 -38.42
N LEU A 615 7.35 -2.19 -38.18
CA LEU A 615 7.72 -1.65 -36.89
C LEU A 615 8.35 -0.26 -37.08
N ASN A 616 7.69 0.80 -36.61
CA ASN A 616 8.22 2.16 -36.70
C ASN A 616 8.94 2.52 -35.40
N LEU A 617 10.24 2.85 -35.49
CA LEU A 617 11.11 3.18 -34.36
C LEU A 617 11.48 4.66 -34.31
N SER A 618 10.77 5.50 -35.05
CA SER A 618 10.99 6.94 -35.07
C SER A 618 10.80 7.60 -33.70
N ARG A 619 11.52 8.71 -33.52
CA ARG A 619 11.49 9.49 -32.29
C ARG A 619 10.24 10.35 -32.12
N ASP A 620 9.39 10.40 -33.14
CA ASP A 620 8.31 11.36 -33.26
C ASP A 620 7.38 11.31 -32.05
N LEU A 621 7.25 12.46 -31.41
CA LEU A 621 6.35 12.71 -30.31
C LEU A 621 4.92 12.56 -30.80
N THR A 622 4.15 11.78 -30.04
CA THR A 622 2.73 11.55 -30.25
C THR A 622 1.95 12.27 -29.15
N LEU A 623 0.63 12.04 -29.09
CA LEU A 623 -0.25 12.57 -28.05
C LEU A 623 0.34 12.38 -26.64
N VAL A 624 0.76 11.16 -26.28
CA VAL A 624 1.16 10.83 -24.89
C VAL A 624 2.60 10.37 -24.79
N PHE A 625 3.08 9.50 -25.67
CA PHE A 625 4.47 9.00 -25.69
C PHE A 625 5.12 9.34 -27.03
N ASN A 626 6.19 8.67 -27.44
CA ASN A 626 6.70 8.74 -28.80
C ASN A 626 6.35 7.48 -29.61
N THR A 627 6.60 7.54 -30.92
CA THR A 627 6.19 6.50 -31.88
C THR A 627 6.84 5.15 -31.57
N SER A 628 8.16 5.11 -31.40
CA SER A 628 8.88 3.86 -31.13
C SER A 628 8.41 3.15 -29.85
N TYR A 629 8.19 3.89 -28.76
CA TYR A 629 7.71 3.32 -27.51
C TYR A 629 6.35 2.67 -27.67
N MET A 630 5.41 3.38 -28.31
CA MET A 630 4.06 2.86 -28.57
C MET A 630 4.09 1.64 -29.49
N GLU A 631 4.91 1.66 -30.55
CA GLU A 631 5.01 0.55 -31.50
C GLU A 631 5.68 -0.69 -30.89
N LEU A 632 6.76 -0.53 -30.12
CA LEU A 632 7.44 -1.64 -29.43
C LEU A 632 6.49 -2.37 -28.48
N HIS A 633 5.71 -1.64 -27.70
CA HIS A 633 4.69 -2.24 -26.83
C HIS A 633 3.56 -2.88 -27.63
N LYS A 634 2.96 -2.16 -28.59
CA LYS A 634 1.80 -2.62 -29.37
C LYS A 634 2.10 -3.86 -30.21
N LYS A 635 3.34 -3.99 -30.70
CA LYS A 635 3.79 -5.10 -31.55
C LYS A 635 4.33 -6.29 -30.74
N GLY A 636 4.28 -6.23 -29.41
CA GLY A 636 4.74 -7.32 -28.53
C GLY A 636 6.24 -7.58 -28.64
N MET A 637 7.04 -6.53 -28.81
CA MET A 637 8.50 -6.65 -28.90
C MET A 637 9.15 -6.81 -27.52
N LEU A 638 8.43 -6.46 -26.46
CA LEU A 638 8.88 -6.43 -25.06
C LEU A 638 8.06 -7.43 -24.24
N ASN A 639 8.71 -8.13 -23.31
CA ASN A 639 8.06 -8.98 -22.32
C ASN A 639 8.20 -8.35 -20.92
N THR A 640 7.51 -7.23 -20.70
CA THR A 640 7.48 -6.51 -19.42
C THR A 640 6.29 -6.94 -18.58
N VAL A 641 6.43 -6.95 -17.26
CA VAL A 641 5.31 -7.31 -16.36
C VAL A 641 4.23 -6.24 -16.30
N GLY A 642 4.60 -4.97 -16.54
CA GLY A 642 3.73 -3.83 -16.26
C GLY A 642 3.34 -3.84 -14.79
N GLY A 643 2.05 -3.62 -14.49
CA GLY A 643 1.51 -3.92 -13.18
C GLY A 643 1.59 -5.41 -12.78
N GLY A 644 1.68 -6.38 -13.69
CA GLY A 644 1.93 -7.78 -13.30
C GLY A 644 0.93 -8.45 -12.31
N PRO A 645 1.20 -9.68 -11.84
CA PRO A 645 0.51 -10.30 -10.70
C PRO A 645 1.11 -9.85 -9.37
N ASN A 646 0.53 -10.23 -8.22
CA ASN A 646 1.16 -9.92 -6.91
C ASN A 646 2.28 -10.89 -6.56
N ASP A 647 2.19 -12.11 -7.08
CA ASP A 647 3.08 -13.21 -6.77
C ASP A 647 4.52 -12.90 -7.17
N VAL A 648 5.49 -13.50 -6.50
CA VAL A 648 6.86 -13.47 -7.01
C VAL A 648 6.93 -14.31 -8.27
N LEU A 649 7.65 -13.81 -9.27
CA LEU A 649 7.77 -14.47 -10.56
C LEU A 649 9.06 -15.27 -10.59
N GLU A 650 9.05 -16.40 -11.29
CA GLU A 650 10.26 -17.19 -11.50
C GLU A 650 11.35 -16.38 -12.19
N ALA A 651 12.61 -16.69 -11.87
CA ALA A 651 13.75 -16.09 -12.51
C ALA A 651 13.69 -16.28 -14.04
N LYS A 652 14.22 -15.31 -14.78
CA LYS A 652 14.26 -15.29 -16.25
C LYS A 652 12.87 -15.38 -16.90
N SER A 653 11.74 -15.21 -16.18
CA SER A 653 10.38 -15.32 -16.75
C SER A 653 9.88 -14.06 -17.46
N TRP A 654 10.55 -12.92 -17.29
CA TRP A 654 10.22 -11.64 -17.92
C TRP A 654 11.46 -10.75 -18.08
N GLY A 655 11.28 -9.57 -18.66
CA GLY A 655 12.35 -8.60 -18.88
C GLY A 655 13.10 -8.85 -20.18
N SER A 656 14.35 -8.40 -20.25
CA SER A 656 15.21 -8.47 -21.44
C SER A 656 15.43 -9.91 -21.91
N THR A 657 15.60 -10.85 -20.97
CA THR A 657 15.84 -12.28 -21.24
C THR A 657 14.72 -12.96 -22.03
N GLN A 658 13.48 -12.45 -21.93
CA GLN A 658 12.31 -12.96 -22.63
C GLN A 658 11.81 -12.05 -23.75
N SER A 659 12.44 -10.90 -23.96
CA SER A 659 11.96 -9.91 -24.91
C SER A 659 12.42 -10.22 -26.33
N ARG A 660 11.47 -10.27 -27.26
CA ARG A 660 11.73 -10.52 -28.68
C ARG A 660 12.72 -9.51 -29.27
N LEU A 661 12.68 -8.25 -28.84
CA LEU A 661 13.63 -7.23 -29.28
C LEU A 661 15.08 -7.66 -28.99
N ILE A 662 15.36 -8.13 -27.78
CA ILE A 662 16.71 -8.53 -27.36
C ILE A 662 17.20 -9.74 -28.14
N LYS A 663 16.31 -10.72 -28.37
CA LYS A 663 16.62 -11.86 -29.25
C LYS A 663 17.04 -11.44 -30.66
N VAL A 664 16.34 -10.47 -31.26
CA VAL A 664 16.71 -9.92 -32.58
C VAL A 664 18.07 -9.22 -32.54
N LEU A 665 18.38 -8.48 -31.48
CA LEU A 665 19.68 -7.82 -31.34
C LEU A 665 20.84 -8.82 -31.18
N GLU A 666 20.59 -9.96 -30.53
CA GLU A 666 21.60 -11.02 -30.32
C GLU A 666 21.81 -11.93 -31.53
N GLU A 667 20.75 -12.25 -32.26
CA GLU A 667 20.84 -13.01 -33.52
C GLU A 667 21.48 -12.19 -34.66
N GLY A 668 21.55 -10.86 -34.47
CA GLY A 668 21.97 -9.90 -35.48
C GLY A 668 20.82 -9.49 -36.41
N HIS A 669 20.91 -8.28 -36.96
CA HIS A 669 19.89 -7.74 -37.86
C HIS A 669 20.54 -7.07 -39.07
N TYR A 670 20.68 -7.84 -40.16
CA TYR A 670 21.42 -7.43 -41.36
C TYR A 670 22.85 -6.98 -41.00
N ASP A 671 23.27 -5.80 -41.50
CA ASP A 671 24.62 -5.25 -41.31
C ASP A 671 24.69 -4.27 -40.11
N VAL A 672 23.69 -4.28 -39.22
CA VAL A 672 23.65 -3.39 -38.05
C VAL A 672 24.48 -3.96 -36.91
N GLU A 673 25.52 -3.24 -36.52
CA GLU A 673 26.35 -3.54 -35.34
C GLU A 673 26.09 -2.50 -34.24
N ILE A 674 25.51 -2.94 -33.12
CA ILE A 674 25.26 -2.07 -31.96
C ILE A 674 26.44 -2.08 -30.99
N SER A 675 26.76 -0.93 -30.39
CA SER A 675 27.80 -0.88 -29.36
C SER A 675 27.34 -1.56 -28.04
N PRO A 676 28.27 -2.04 -27.20
CA PRO A 676 27.91 -2.62 -25.89
C PRO A 676 27.10 -1.66 -25.00
N SER A 677 27.44 -0.37 -25.00
CA SER A 677 26.70 0.63 -24.22
C SER A 677 25.31 0.92 -24.78
N ALA A 678 25.11 0.79 -26.10
CA ALA A 678 23.79 0.91 -26.73
C ALA A 678 22.92 -0.32 -26.39
N TYR A 679 23.50 -1.52 -26.42
CA TYR A 679 22.83 -2.75 -26.01
C TYR A 679 22.41 -2.68 -24.53
N GLU A 680 23.31 -2.28 -23.62
CA GLU A 680 23.01 -2.15 -22.18
C GLU A 680 21.85 -1.18 -21.91
N ARG A 681 21.73 -0.09 -22.68
CA ARG A 681 20.61 0.86 -22.58
C ARG A 681 19.26 0.21 -22.86
N VAL A 682 19.18 -0.59 -23.93
CA VAL A 682 17.93 -1.27 -24.31
C VAL A 682 17.61 -2.39 -23.32
N VAL A 683 18.59 -3.20 -22.92
CA VAL A 683 18.42 -4.26 -21.91
C VAL A 683 17.92 -3.68 -20.59
N THR A 684 18.63 -2.68 -20.06
CA THR A 684 18.29 -2.05 -18.78
C THR A 684 16.91 -1.42 -18.81
N TRP A 685 16.55 -0.74 -19.90
CA TRP A 685 15.21 -0.16 -20.05
C TRP A 685 14.10 -1.22 -19.91
N ILE A 686 14.25 -2.35 -20.62
CA ILE A 686 13.26 -3.43 -20.56
C ILE A 686 13.20 -4.04 -19.16
N ASP A 687 14.36 -4.29 -18.56
CA ASP A 687 14.47 -4.86 -17.20
C ASP A 687 13.89 -3.95 -16.12
N LEU A 688 13.93 -2.63 -16.31
CA LEU A 688 13.27 -1.65 -15.44
C LEU A 688 11.74 -1.60 -15.59
N ASN A 689 11.14 -2.56 -16.30
CA ASN A 689 9.72 -2.59 -16.66
C ASN A 689 9.31 -1.54 -17.71
N ALA A 690 10.25 -1.14 -18.57
CA ALA A 690 10.08 -0.19 -19.68
C ALA A 690 9.45 1.17 -19.30
N PRO A 691 10.04 1.92 -18.36
CA PRO A 691 9.55 3.26 -18.02
C PRO A 691 9.74 4.24 -19.18
N TYR A 692 8.89 5.27 -19.24
CA TYR A 692 8.95 6.35 -20.25
C TYR A 692 9.26 7.70 -19.63
N TYR A 693 8.38 8.22 -18.77
CA TYR A 693 8.51 9.56 -18.19
C TYR A 693 9.41 9.55 -16.95
N PRO A 694 10.34 10.51 -16.81
CA PRO A 694 11.19 10.60 -15.62
C PRO A 694 10.50 11.24 -14.41
N THR A 695 9.34 11.87 -14.58
CA THR A 695 8.71 12.70 -13.54
C THR A 695 7.19 12.68 -13.62
N TYR A 696 6.51 12.70 -12.47
CA TYR A 696 5.06 12.88 -12.36
C TYR A 696 4.60 14.32 -12.60
N ALA A 697 5.52 15.29 -12.59
CA ALA A 697 5.18 16.68 -12.85
C ALA A 697 4.75 16.88 -14.32
N SER A 698 3.83 17.80 -14.55
CA SER A 698 3.32 18.10 -15.89
C SER A 698 3.25 19.59 -16.18
N ALA A 699 3.63 19.97 -17.39
CA ALA A 699 3.39 21.30 -17.96
C ALA A 699 1.99 21.42 -18.57
N TYR A 700 1.33 20.29 -18.84
CA TYR A 700 0.02 20.18 -19.49
C TYR A 700 -1.02 19.58 -18.54
N ARG A 701 -1.00 20.01 -17.28
CA ARG A 701 -1.80 19.46 -16.18
C ARG A 701 -3.29 19.24 -16.52
N ASN A 702 -3.90 20.21 -17.20
CA ASN A 702 -5.34 20.19 -17.51
C ASN A 702 -5.67 19.55 -18.87
N SER A 703 -4.66 19.18 -19.65
CA SER A 703 -4.83 18.53 -20.95
C SER A 703 -5.12 17.03 -20.78
N PRO A 704 -5.67 16.37 -21.81
CA PRO A 704 -5.85 14.92 -21.79
C PRO A 704 -4.60 14.17 -21.33
N ALA A 705 -4.79 13.13 -20.51
CA ALA A 705 -3.74 12.32 -19.89
C ALA A 705 -2.68 13.11 -19.08
N GLY A 706 -2.88 14.41 -18.85
CA GLY A 706 -1.89 15.29 -18.23
C GLY A 706 -0.61 15.43 -19.04
N ARG A 707 -0.61 15.16 -20.35
CA ARG A 707 0.60 15.19 -21.22
C ARG A 707 0.36 15.75 -22.61
N VAL A 708 -0.89 15.75 -23.09
CA VAL A 708 -1.19 16.07 -24.48
C VAL A 708 -1.04 17.58 -24.73
N PRO A 709 -0.30 18.03 -25.76
CA PRO A 709 -0.14 19.46 -26.06
C PRO A 709 -1.38 20.08 -26.73
N LEU A 710 -2.42 19.29 -26.97
CA LEU A 710 -3.72 19.72 -27.47
C LEU A 710 -4.71 19.86 -26.32
N SER A 711 -5.58 20.86 -26.40
CA SER A 711 -6.72 20.99 -25.48
C SER A 711 -7.74 19.87 -25.71
N ASN A 712 -8.62 19.64 -24.72
CA ASN A 712 -9.74 18.69 -24.87
C ASN A 712 -10.61 18.98 -26.11
N LYS A 713 -10.82 20.26 -26.43
CA LYS A 713 -11.63 20.67 -27.60
C LYS A 713 -10.93 20.36 -28.91
N GLU A 714 -9.64 20.64 -29.01
CA GLU A 714 -8.85 20.37 -30.21
C GLU A 714 -8.70 18.88 -30.47
N LEU A 715 -8.42 18.09 -29.43
CA LEU A 715 -8.34 16.63 -29.58
C LEU A 715 -9.69 16.05 -29.99
N ALA A 716 -10.80 16.51 -29.38
CA ALA A 716 -12.13 16.08 -29.77
C ALA A 716 -12.43 16.44 -31.24
N ARG A 717 -12.07 17.66 -31.67
CA ARG A 717 -12.27 18.12 -33.04
C ARG A 717 -11.42 17.33 -34.04
N LEU A 718 -10.16 17.06 -33.72
CA LEU A 718 -9.27 16.27 -34.55
C LEU A 718 -9.81 14.84 -34.76
N LEU A 719 -10.31 14.21 -33.69
CA LEU A 719 -10.94 12.90 -33.76
C LEU A 719 -12.25 12.92 -34.55
N GLU A 720 -13.07 13.97 -34.39
CA GLU A 720 -14.31 14.18 -35.14
C GLU A 720 -14.05 14.29 -36.64
N LEU A 721 -13.09 15.12 -37.05
CA LEU A 721 -12.71 15.31 -38.45
C LEU A 721 -12.36 13.98 -39.11
N ALA A 722 -11.56 13.15 -38.42
CA ALA A 722 -11.13 11.84 -38.90
C ALA A 722 -12.16 10.71 -38.70
N GLY A 723 -13.36 11.00 -38.15
CA GLY A 723 -14.38 9.99 -37.88
C GLY A 723 -13.98 8.95 -36.83
N LEU A 724 -13.04 9.28 -35.95
CA LEU A 724 -12.49 8.37 -34.94
C LEU A 724 -13.11 8.57 -33.56
N LYS A 725 -13.18 7.49 -32.79
CA LYS A 725 -13.55 7.52 -31.36
C LYS A 725 -12.46 6.82 -30.55
N VAL A 726 -11.59 7.59 -29.92
CA VAL A 726 -10.43 7.07 -29.19
C VAL A 726 -10.50 7.47 -27.72
N ARG A 727 -10.16 6.52 -26.85
CA ARG A 727 -9.89 6.78 -25.43
C ARG A 727 -8.39 6.69 -25.20
N LEU A 728 -7.84 7.60 -24.41
CA LEU A 728 -6.41 7.59 -24.06
C LEU A 728 -6.13 6.50 -23.03
N ARG A 729 -5.81 5.31 -23.55
CA ARG A 729 -5.51 4.12 -22.76
C ARG A 729 -4.48 3.25 -23.48
N HIS A 730 -3.86 2.33 -22.72
CA HIS A 730 -2.99 1.31 -23.28
C HIS A 730 -3.70 0.55 -24.41
N GLY A 731 -2.95 0.22 -25.46
CA GLY A 731 -3.46 -0.44 -26.66
C GLY A 731 -4.00 0.51 -27.75
N MET A 732 -4.04 1.83 -27.52
CA MET A 732 -4.34 2.77 -28.61
C MET A 732 -3.21 2.84 -29.65
N PRO A 733 -3.50 3.02 -30.94
CA PRO A 733 -2.47 3.19 -31.95
C PRO A 733 -1.82 4.59 -31.88
N VAL A 734 -0.66 4.73 -32.53
CA VAL A 734 -0.11 6.05 -32.87
C VAL A 734 -1.06 6.75 -33.83
N LEU A 735 -1.50 7.96 -33.48
CA LEU A 735 -2.43 8.76 -34.29
C LEU A 735 -1.77 9.97 -34.94
N VAL A 736 -0.83 10.59 -34.22
CA VAL A 736 -0.25 11.89 -34.57
C VAL A 736 1.26 11.79 -34.42
N SER A 737 1.97 12.41 -35.36
CA SER A 737 3.37 12.82 -35.19
C SER A 737 3.38 14.35 -35.08
N PHE A 738 3.89 14.87 -33.96
CA PHE A 738 4.09 16.30 -33.80
C PHE A 738 5.39 16.79 -34.45
N ASP A 739 6.41 15.95 -34.56
CA ASP A 739 7.67 16.34 -35.22
C ASP A 739 7.50 16.45 -36.73
N ARG A 740 6.64 15.62 -37.33
CA ARG A 740 6.32 15.58 -38.76
C ARG A 740 4.80 15.52 -38.97
N PRO A 741 4.07 16.65 -38.76
CA PRO A 741 2.62 16.71 -38.80
C PRO A 741 1.97 16.05 -40.02
N GLU A 742 2.55 16.23 -41.21
CA GLU A 742 2.04 15.70 -42.47
C GLU A 742 2.11 14.17 -42.58
N LEU A 743 2.95 13.53 -41.77
CA LEU A 743 3.08 12.07 -41.70
C LEU A 743 2.15 11.44 -40.64
N SER A 744 1.35 12.26 -39.95
CA SER A 744 0.42 11.78 -38.92
C SER A 744 -0.56 10.74 -39.45
N PRO A 745 -0.60 9.51 -38.88
CA PRO A 745 -1.49 8.45 -39.35
C PRO A 745 -2.97 8.85 -39.43
N ILE A 746 -3.45 9.72 -38.53
CA ILE A 746 -4.84 10.20 -38.52
C ILE A 746 -5.23 10.93 -39.81
N LEU A 747 -4.28 11.58 -40.50
CA LEU A 747 -4.55 12.30 -41.74
C LEU A 747 -4.83 11.37 -42.92
N SER A 748 -4.43 10.09 -42.85
CA SER A 748 -4.76 9.08 -43.88
C SER A 748 -6.26 8.82 -44.02
N GLN A 749 -7.06 9.20 -43.01
CA GLN A 749 -8.52 9.07 -43.03
C GLN A 749 -9.20 10.21 -43.80
N LEU A 750 -8.45 11.22 -44.24
CA LEU A 750 -8.97 12.44 -44.84
C LEU A 750 -8.47 12.60 -46.28
N ASP A 751 -9.31 13.18 -47.14
CA ASP A 751 -8.87 13.61 -48.46
C ASP A 751 -7.90 14.79 -48.32
N ARG A 752 -6.69 14.66 -48.88
CA ARG A 752 -5.60 15.65 -48.80
C ARG A 752 -6.00 17.04 -49.28
N ASN A 753 -6.96 17.13 -50.21
CA ASN A 753 -7.42 18.39 -50.78
C ASN A 753 -8.63 19.00 -50.03
N SER A 754 -9.13 18.33 -48.99
CA SER A 754 -10.30 18.79 -48.24
C SER A 754 -9.96 19.86 -47.20
N SER A 755 -10.93 20.71 -46.87
CA SER A 755 -10.81 21.65 -45.74
C SER A 755 -10.62 20.92 -44.41
N ALA A 756 -11.20 19.73 -44.25
CA ALA A 756 -11.05 18.89 -43.06
C ALA A 756 -9.60 18.44 -42.85
N TYR A 757 -8.89 18.06 -43.92
CA TYR A 757 -7.47 17.71 -43.84
C TYR A 757 -6.63 18.92 -43.40
N GLN A 758 -6.87 20.09 -43.98
CA GLN A 758 -6.14 21.30 -43.62
C GLN A 758 -6.41 21.70 -42.16
N GLU A 759 -7.67 21.63 -41.71
CA GLU A 759 -8.03 21.89 -40.31
C GLU A 759 -7.33 20.90 -39.35
N ALA A 760 -7.35 19.60 -39.67
CA ALA A 760 -6.67 18.58 -38.87
C ALA A 760 -5.15 18.81 -38.80
N LEU A 761 -4.51 19.14 -39.93
CA LEU A 761 -3.08 19.42 -39.99
C LEU A 761 -2.71 20.66 -39.17
N GLU A 762 -3.51 21.73 -39.22
CA GLU A 762 -3.29 22.93 -38.41
C GLU A 762 -3.46 22.67 -36.91
N ILE A 763 -4.42 21.84 -36.51
CA ILE A 763 -4.54 21.41 -35.10
C ILE A 763 -3.26 20.68 -34.65
N ILE A 764 -2.72 19.79 -35.49
CA ILE A 764 -1.50 19.04 -35.18
C ILE A 764 -0.29 19.99 -35.06
N ARG A 765 -0.12 20.90 -36.04
CA ARG A 765 0.94 21.93 -36.02
C ARG A 765 0.86 22.82 -34.79
N GLY A 766 -0.35 23.20 -34.35
CA GLY A 766 -0.54 23.93 -33.10
C GLY A 766 -0.03 23.15 -31.88
N GLY A 767 -0.17 21.83 -31.86
CA GLY A 767 0.45 20.97 -30.85
C GLY A 767 1.98 20.95 -30.94
N THR A 768 2.53 20.90 -32.16
CA THR A 768 3.98 20.98 -32.42
C THR A 768 4.58 22.27 -31.86
N ASP A 769 3.95 23.41 -32.14
CA ASP A 769 4.46 24.71 -31.69
C ASP A 769 4.41 24.84 -30.16
N ARG A 770 3.34 24.34 -29.53
CA ARG A 770 3.26 24.29 -28.06
C ARG A 770 4.31 23.40 -27.42
N LEU A 771 4.70 22.29 -28.04
CA LEU A 771 5.76 21.43 -27.50
C LEU A 771 7.13 22.13 -27.55
N LYS A 772 7.37 23.00 -28.54
CA LYS A 772 8.59 23.82 -28.62
C LYS A 772 8.59 24.91 -27.56
N GLU A 773 7.45 25.57 -27.35
CA GLU A 773 7.30 26.65 -26.37
C GLU A 773 7.25 26.14 -24.93
N THR A 774 6.55 25.03 -24.71
CA THR A 774 6.29 24.40 -23.41
C THR A 774 6.66 22.92 -23.48
N PRO A 775 7.93 22.55 -23.29
CA PRO A 775 8.34 21.15 -23.36
C PRO A 775 7.62 20.27 -22.33
N ARG A 776 7.34 19.01 -22.67
CA ARG A 776 6.83 17.98 -21.74
C ARG A 776 7.94 17.46 -20.81
N GLY A 777 7.57 16.72 -19.77
CA GLY A 777 8.50 16.14 -18.78
C GLY A 777 9.54 15.17 -19.33
N ASP A 778 9.37 14.67 -20.56
CA ASP A 778 10.33 13.84 -21.29
C ASP A 778 11.35 14.65 -22.11
N LEU A 779 11.19 15.98 -22.22
CA LEU A 779 11.98 16.87 -23.08
C LEU A 779 12.89 17.83 -22.29
N PRO A 780 14.04 18.25 -22.87
CA PRO A 780 14.87 19.30 -22.30
C PRO A 780 14.11 20.63 -22.15
N GLY A 781 14.44 21.41 -21.11
CA GLY A 781 13.78 22.69 -20.86
C GLY A 781 12.38 22.59 -20.25
N PHE A 782 11.95 21.39 -19.84
CA PHE A 782 10.71 21.17 -19.10
C PHE A 782 10.63 22.04 -17.84
N VAL A 783 9.48 22.67 -17.66
CA VAL A 783 9.10 23.36 -16.42
C VAL A 783 7.73 22.85 -15.97
N PRO A 784 7.58 22.32 -14.75
CA PRO A 784 6.28 21.90 -14.20
C PRO A 784 5.26 23.04 -14.21
N ALA A 785 3.96 22.73 -14.27
CA ALA A 785 2.91 23.72 -14.01
C ALA A 785 3.04 24.30 -12.58
N GLU A 786 2.48 25.49 -12.37
CA GLU A 786 2.59 26.22 -11.09
C GLU A 786 2.13 25.37 -9.89
N GLU A 787 1.00 24.67 -10.01
CA GLU A 787 0.47 23.84 -8.93
C GLU A 787 1.37 22.64 -8.60
N ASP A 788 2.06 22.10 -9.62
CA ASP A 788 3.01 21.00 -9.43
C ASP A 788 4.30 21.52 -8.78
N ARG A 789 4.77 22.73 -9.13
CA ARG A 789 5.92 23.38 -8.47
C ARG A 789 5.65 23.62 -7.00
N GLN A 790 4.51 24.20 -6.65
CA GLN A 790 4.12 24.47 -5.26
C GLN A 790 4.11 23.21 -4.40
N ARG A 791 3.68 22.07 -4.95
CA ARG A 791 3.70 20.78 -4.24
C ARG A 791 5.11 20.26 -4.02
N ILE A 792 5.97 20.36 -5.03
CA ILE A 792 7.38 19.97 -4.93
C ILE A 792 8.10 20.85 -3.89
N GLU A 793 7.83 22.15 -3.89
CA GLU A 793 8.36 23.10 -2.90
C GLU A 793 7.88 22.76 -1.49
N THR A 794 6.58 22.51 -1.31
CA THR A 794 6.01 22.09 -0.02
C THR A 794 6.64 20.80 0.50
N SER A 795 6.84 19.81 -0.38
CA SER A 795 7.52 18.55 -0.04
C SER A 795 8.95 18.80 0.46
N ALA A 796 9.70 19.66 -0.24
CA ALA A 796 11.07 20.03 0.16
C ALA A 796 11.10 20.78 1.52
N GLU A 797 10.14 21.66 1.77
CA GLU A 797 10.01 22.36 3.06
C GLU A 797 9.72 21.38 4.21
N PHE A 798 8.83 20.43 4.00
CA PHE A 798 8.48 19.42 5.00
C PHE A 798 9.68 18.51 5.30
N TRP A 799 10.42 18.11 4.26
CA TRP A 799 11.66 17.35 4.43
C TRP A 799 12.73 18.14 5.19
N ALA A 800 12.89 19.43 4.91
CA ALA A 800 13.82 20.28 5.66
C ALA A 800 13.45 20.38 7.16
N ASN A 801 12.15 20.36 7.49
CA ASN A 801 11.69 20.32 8.88
C ASN A 801 11.95 18.97 9.54
N GLU A 802 11.78 17.86 8.82
CA GLU A 802 12.16 16.53 9.30
C GLU A 802 13.65 16.46 9.66
N LEU A 803 14.54 16.96 8.79
CA LEU A 803 15.97 17.00 9.06
C LEU A 803 16.33 17.79 10.32
N LYS A 804 15.64 18.91 10.60
CA LYS A 804 15.82 19.68 11.84
C LYS A 804 15.41 18.87 13.07
N ARG A 805 14.28 18.15 13.01
CA ARG A 805 13.81 17.31 14.12
C ARG A 805 14.77 16.14 14.37
N ARG A 806 15.26 15.48 13.32
CA ARG A 806 16.28 14.43 13.41
C ARG A 806 17.57 14.93 14.05
N ALA A 807 18.05 16.11 13.66
CA ALA A 807 19.22 16.74 14.28
C ALA A 807 19.01 17.01 15.78
N ALA A 808 17.84 17.51 16.18
CA ALA A 808 17.49 17.72 17.60
C ALA A 808 17.45 16.40 18.38
N ILE A 809 16.88 15.35 17.79
CA ILE A 809 16.85 14.03 18.42
C ILE A 809 18.27 13.48 18.62
N GLN A 810 19.15 13.64 17.63
CA GLN A 810 20.55 13.20 17.70
C GLN A 810 21.32 13.91 18.81
N SER A 811 21.03 15.20 19.05
CA SER A 811 21.67 15.99 20.11
C SER A 811 20.98 15.86 21.48
N GLY A 812 19.88 15.12 21.58
CA GLY A 812 19.09 14.97 22.80
C GLY A 812 18.22 16.19 23.15
N GLU A 813 18.04 17.12 22.22
CA GLU A 813 17.15 18.27 22.35
C GLU A 813 15.68 17.87 22.15
N LYS A 814 14.75 18.69 22.66
CA LYS A 814 13.32 18.60 22.36
C LYS A 814 12.89 19.75 21.46
N ILE A 815 12.24 19.41 20.35
CA ILE A 815 11.58 20.36 19.45
C ILE A 815 10.09 20.04 19.37
N ASP A 816 9.23 21.05 19.50
CA ASP A 816 7.79 20.92 19.28
C ASP A 816 7.44 20.81 17.78
N ASP A 817 6.16 20.60 17.46
CA ASP A 817 5.74 20.46 16.06
C ASP A 817 5.88 21.76 15.24
N HIS A 818 5.97 22.92 15.91
CA HIS A 818 6.26 24.20 15.26
C HIS A 818 7.75 24.39 14.93
N GLY A 819 8.60 23.43 15.29
CA GLY A 819 10.05 23.51 15.10
C GLY A 819 10.76 24.35 16.16
N GLN A 820 10.10 24.67 17.28
CA GLN A 820 10.67 25.45 18.36
C GLN A 820 11.26 24.54 19.43
N ARG A 821 12.43 24.90 19.95
CA ARG A 821 13.05 24.20 21.07
C ARG A 821 12.21 24.41 22.33
N VAL A 822 11.97 23.34 23.06
CA VAL A 822 11.27 23.35 24.34
C VAL A 822 12.11 22.70 25.42
N ASN A 823 11.90 23.14 26.67
CA ASN A 823 12.66 22.69 27.84
C ASN A 823 12.18 21.33 28.37
#